data_AF-A0A355BHT8-F1
#
_entry.id   AF-A0A355BHT8-F1
#
_cell.length_a   1.000
_cell.length_b   1.000
_cell.length_c   1.000
_cell.angle_alpha   90.00
_cell.angle_beta   90.00
_cell.angle_gamma   90.00
#
_symmetry.space_group_name_H-M   'P 1'
#
loop_
_entity.id
_entity.type
_entity.pdbx_description
1 polymer ?
#
loop_
_entity_poly.entity_id
_entity_poly.type
_entity_poly.pdbx_seq_one_letter_code
_entity_poly.pdbx_strand_id
1 'polypeptide(L)'
;GASRTNAYYESALSGVQKVAEAWQGELNWRCVISGGVITRYVDLLAMRGADTGKQFTYSKDILNIEREVDTSGIVTALYGRGKGIELDSGSYGRRLTFAEITAPDKPTGQEWVGDSDALAQWGRPGGRHRFGVFVDEEETDPAKLLQKIRDELDRRKTPRATYRLDVVSLEELTGYEHEKVRLGDMVRVIDREFEPELVVSARVIEIERDILDPANTKVVLGSFAPTIVEATINIARRVDQMVNKPYNTKWLDGKIDVLQNAIENTQSYVFQTGDDGILILDAATYDQATQAMKLGGGIFAIANQKDGQGGWNWRTFGDGSGFTADLITAGIIDAGLITVGPETTFAPGYDPTLIDPSASATMGVDSDCLGLWHFDGSLNSHKGVSAIGDENFDAGCFGQAVKIEEGTTNVIINGEDIQTQANNTGSGTATKMLNEAIPYWRVTASAGTVSTYENPIYSYMQNNCIEGQVYTISCEVRIPTAGDVSFYNNIGKNTGIPANAWTQIFHTFTFTSGYRIGGHTYAGSQLDYRHWQLEQKPYATPFVDGTRLGSLKAPASGLSPSQGTISLRAKNLSASANGAVLIDLPKSDNTQGIKAGISNVTGHEGEVFITDSPKASKSYTETTQADFNSGTLTDVVATSAGDLELKTARNSMGKALSFDGVDDYVDCGNKASLNFTSRVTLEAWIKGNAFNLWSDIVSKGVSYGDKVAYMLGVSNDGHLLFEINVGGVRYNVTWSGMQQYVGQWVHVAGVYDRSRLILYINGEEKAAISLNNLDIDIVSTPVRICAPSRYFNGIIDDVRIWNIARTQQQIRDNMNKELVGNESGLVGYWKFNEGSGATAYDSTPNANNGAINGASWADGLVASYKSPGTREKIVDLTGANPAAGTKIEWSKTTPANTTVKVETALSTDGGSTYGAYAEATSGNGIPGIASDTDLSNAKLKIKETLSTTDTSITPKLHSLSFTIWEKQATTVYGPNKSTLTAWDSMALAWKSDRLSLVVNDTEA
;
A
#
# COMPACT_ATOMS: atom_id res chain seq x y z
N GLY A 1 12.60 9.23 -33.53
CA GLY A 1 12.85 10.16 -32.42
C GLY A 1 13.91 11.16 -32.83
N ALA A 2 13.87 12.40 -32.32
CA ALA A 2 14.82 13.45 -32.69
C ALA A 2 16.14 13.40 -31.89
N SER A 3 16.71 12.19 -31.69
CA SER A 3 17.99 12.00 -31.02
C SER A 3 19.11 11.90 -32.07
N ARG A 4 20.24 12.58 -31.86
CA ARG A 4 21.41 12.52 -32.74
C ARG A 4 22.65 12.17 -31.92
N THR A 5 23.53 11.35 -32.48
CA THR A 5 24.83 11.01 -31.93
C THR A 5 25.88 11.14 -33.03
N ASN A 6 27.14 11.35 -32.66
CA ASN A 6 28.27 11.47 -33.57
C ASN A 6 29.23 10.29 -33.35
N ALA A 7 29.80 9.79 -34.44
CA ALA A 7 30.83 8.76 -34.37
C ALA A 7 32.10 9.25 -35.07
N TYR A 8 33.08 9.71 -34.28
CA TYR A 8 34.39 10.17 -34.76
C TYR A 8 35.50 9.35 -34.09
N TYR A 9 36.42 8.81 -34.90
CA TYR A 9 37.60 8.03 -34.44
C TYR A 9 37.30 6.84 -33.52
N GLU A 10 36.16 6.18 -33.69
CA GLU A 10 35.78 5.00 -32.94
C GLU A 10 35.49 3.79 -33.84
N SER A 11 35.48 2.58 -33.26
CA SER A 11 35.18 1.38 -34.01
C SER A 11 33.72 1.38 -34.50
N ALA A 12 33.46 0.71 -35.62
CA ALA A 12 32.10 0.59 -36.15
C ALA A 12 31.11 0.00 -35.12
N LEU A 13 31.58 -0.91 -34.26
CA LEU A 13 30.77 -1.47 -33.17
C LEU A 13 30.40 -0.40 -32.13
N SER A 14 31.37 0.42 -31.72
CA SER A 14 31.18 1.53 -30.77
C SER A 14 30.19 2.58 -31.32
N GLY A 15 30.34 2.95 -32.60
CA GLY A 15 29.43 3.89 -33.25
C GLY A 15 27.99 3.39 -33.32
N VAL A 16 27.80 2.10 -33.64
CA VAL A 16 26.46 1.48 -33.69
C VAL A 16 25.83 1.36 -32.30
N GLN A 17 26.63 1.09 -31.26
CA GLN A 17 26.17 1.09 -29.87
C GLN A 17 25.70 2.48 -29.42
N LYS A 18 26.43 3.55 -29.77
CA LYS A 18 26.00 4.93 -29.51
C LYS A 18 24.67 5.28 -30.19
N VAL A 19 24.45 4.77 -31.40
CA VAL A 19 23.18 4.95 -32.12
C VAL A 19 22.05 4.23 -31.37
N ALA A 20 22.30 3.01 -30.88
CA ALA A 20 21.32 2.27 -30.09
C ALA A 20 20.95 2.96 -28.78
N GLU A 21 21.94 3.49 -28.05
CA GLU A 21 21.73 4.26 -26.82
C GLU A 21 20.97 5.57 -27.07
N ALA A 22 21.34 6.33 -28.10
CA ALA A 22 20.69 7.60 -28.41
C ALA A 22 19.21 7.43 -28.79
N TRP A 23 18.87 6.31 -29.43
CA TRP A 23 17.52 6.01 -29.89
C TRP A 23 16.75 5.06 -28.97
N GLN A 24 17.35 4.66 -27.84
CA GLN A 24 16.78 3.72 -26.87
C GLN A 24 16.28 2.42 -27.52
N GLY A 25 17.05 1.90 -28.47
CA GLY A 25 16.75 0.69 -29.24
C GLY A 25 17.72 -0.45 -28.97
N GLU A 26 17.31 -1.67 -29.29
CA GLU A 26 18.06 -2.90 -29.11
C GLU A 26 18.64 -3.37 -30.45
N LEU A 27 19.93 -3.73 -30.47
CA LEU A 27 20.63 -4.14 -31.68
C LEU A 27 20.48 -5.65 -31.91
N ASN A 28 19.95 -6.02 -33.07
CA ASN A 28 19.85 -7.41 -33.52
C ASN A 28 20.75 -7.66 -34.72
N TRP A 29 21.64 -8.65 -34.63
CA TRP A 29 22.58 -9.02 -35.68
C TRP A 29 22.05 -10.24 -36.42
N ARG A 30 21.84 -10.14 -37.73
CA ARG A 30 21.44 -11.31 -38.54
C ARG A 30 22.25 -11.44 -39.81
N CYS A 31 22.55 -12.67 -40.19
CA CYS A 31 23.20 -13.00 -41.45
C CYS A 31 22.20 -13.74 -42.35
N VAL A 32 21.99 -13.24 -43.56
CA VAL A 32 21.19 -13.94 -44.58
C VAL A 32 22.14 -14.47 -45.63
N ILE A 33 22.11 -15.78 -45.84
CA ILE A 33 22.89 -16.46 -46.88
C ILE A 33 21.95 -16.76 -48.04
N SER A 34 22.17 -16.11 -49.18
CA SER A 34 21.43 -16.39 -50.41
C SER A 34 22.41 -16.51 -51.56
N GLY A 35 22.35 -17.63 -52.29
CA GLY A 35 23.20 -17.86 -53.46
C GLY A 35 24.70 -17.84 -53.20
N GLY A 36 25.16 -18.19 -51.99
CA GLY A 36 26.59 -18.17 -51.62
C GLY A 36 27.15 -16.82 -51.18
N VAL A 37 26.31 -15.76 -51.13
CA VAL A 37 26.68 -14.45 -50.56
C VAL A 37 26.15 -14.34 -49.14
N ILE A 38 27.02 -13.97 -48.18
CA ILE A 38 26.64 -13.69 -46.79
C ILE A 38 26.37 -12.19 -46.64
N THR A 39 25.11 -11.80 -46.55
CA THR A 39 24.72 -10.42 -46.25
C THR A 39 24.48 -10.27 -44.75
N ARG A 40 25.18 -9.33 -44.10
CA ARG A 40 25.08 -9.06 -42.66
C ARG A 40 24.21 -7.83 -42.42
N TYR A 41 23.22 -7.95 -41.55
CA TYR A 41 22.32 -6.87 -41.15
C TYR A 41 22.50 -6.57 -39.66
N VAL A 42 22.33 -5.29 -39.32
CA VAL A 42 22.21 -4.81 -37.95
C VAL A 42 20.89 -4.07 -37.86
N ASP A 43 19.89 -4.71 -37.26
CA ASP A 43 18.56 -4.14 -37.10
C ASP A 43 18.49 -3.43 -35.75
N LEU A 44 18.00 -2.18 -35.72
CA LEU A 44 17.71 -1.44 -34.49
C LEU A 44 16.21 -1.57 -34.17
N LEU A 45 15.89 -2.30 -33.10
CA LEU A 45 14.52 -2.62 -32.71
C LEU A 45 14.08 -1.80 -31.50
N ALA A 46 12.78 -1.52 -31.37
CA ALA A 46 12.23 -1.03 -30.10
C ALA A 46 12.38 -2.13 -29.02
N MET A 47 12.64 -1.74 -27.78
CA MET A 47 12.80 -2.65 -26.65
C MET A 47 11.64 -3.65 -26.59
N ARG A 48 11.94 -4.95 -26.66
CA ARG A 48 10.95 -6.03 -26.62
C ARG A 48 10.78 -6.58 -25.20
N GLY A 49 9.56 -6.85 -24.78
CA GLY A 49 9.22 -7.47 -23.50
C GLY A 49 8.26 -6.65 -22.65
N ALA A 50 7.51 -7.32 -21.79
CA ALA A 50 6.63 -6.71 -20.80
C ALA A 50 7.09 -7.06 -19.37
N ASP A 51 6.76 -6.21 -18.39
CA ASP A 51 6.81 -6.64 -16.99
C ASP A 51 5.55 -7.47 -16.72
N THR A 52 5.69 -8.79 -16.79
CA THR A 52 4.59 -9.73 -16.60
C THR A 52 4.37 -10.08 -15.12
N GLY A 53 5.20 -9.55 -14.21
CA GLY A 53 5.17 -9.90 -12.79
C GLY A 53 5.68 -11.31 -12.48
N LYS A 54 6.18 -12.04 -13.48
CA LYS A 54 6.69 -13.40 -13.36
C LYS A 54 7.87 -13.48 -12.39
N GLN A 55 7.79 -14.44 -11.47
CA GLN A 55 8.82 -14.72 -10.47
C GLN A 55 9.37 -16.12 -10.68
N PHE A 56 10.70 -16.23 -10.73
CA PHE A 56 11.44 -17.48 -10.61
C PHE A 56 11.86 -17.65 -9.15
N THR A 57 11.46 -18.75 -8.51
CA THR A 57 11.70 -19.03 -7.09
C THR A 57 12.31 -20.41 -6.89
N TYR A 58 13.33 -20.51 -6.04
CA TYR A 58 13.89 -21.78 -5.58
C TYR A 58 12.78 -22.58 -4.86
N SER A 59 12.57 -23.85 -5.25
CA SER A 59 11.44 -24.77 -4.93
C SER A 59 10.22 -24.81 -5.86
N LYS A 60 10.10 -23.88 -6.83
CA LYS A 60 8.97 -23.88 -7.79
C LYS A 60 9.41 -24.22 -9.21
N ASP A 61 10.25 -23.38 -9.79
CA ASP A 61 10.54 -23.37 -11.23
C ASP A 61 12.03 -23.25 -11.53
N ILE A 62 12.87 -23.06 -10.53
CA ILE A 62 14.34 -23.08 -10.66
C ILE A 62 14.86 -24.48 -10.31
N LEU A 63 15.58 -25.11 -11.25
CA LEU A 63 16.28 -26.38 -11.04
C LEU A 63 17.74 -26.17 -10.63
N ASN A 64 18.42 -25.20 -11.26
CA ASN A 64 19.82 -24.90 -11.02
C ASN A 64 20.09 -23.41 -11.31
N ILE A 65 20.99 -22.80 -10.55
CA ILE A 65 21.45 -21.42 -10.75
C ILE A 65 22.97 -21.41 -10.80
N GLU A 66 23.53 -20.90 -11.88
CA GLU A 66 24.96 -20.65 -12.01
C GLU A 66 25.23 -19.14 -12.02
N ARG A 67 26.10 -18.67 -11.12
CA ARG A 67 26.58 -17.28 -11.10
C ARG A 67 27.98 -17.20 -11.68
N GLU A 68 28.11 -16.55 -12.83
CA GLU A 68 29.39 -16.22 -13.46
C GLU A 68 29.76 -14.77 -13.14
N VAL A 69 30.88 -14.56 -12.46
CA VAL A 69 31.34 -13.22 -12.03
C VAL A 69 32.56 -12.81 -12.85
N ASP A 70 32.40 -11.82 -13.72
CA ASP A 70 33.52 -11.24 -14.47
C ASP A 70 34.20 -10.15 -13.63
N THR A 71 35.46 -10.43 -13.26
CA THR A 71 36.31 -9.55 -12.46
C THR A 71 37.41 -8.88 -13.28
N SER A 72 37.45 -9.12 -14.60
CA SER A 72 38.54 -8.67 -15.48
C SER A 72 38.60 -7.14 -15.65
N GLY A 73 37.45 -6.46 -15.54
CA GLY A 73 37.33 -5.00 -15.68
C GLY A 73 37.41 -4.19 -14.38
N ILE A 74 37.61 -4.84 -13.22
CA ILE A 74 37.56 -4.15 -11.92
C ILE A 74 38.78 -3.25 -11.71
N VAL A 75 38.53 -1.99 -11.34
CA VAL A 75 39.53 -1.02 -10.90
C VAL A 75 39.28 -0.64 -9.44
N THR A 76 40.35 -0.47 -8.67
CA THR A 76 40.27 -0.05 -7.26
C THR A 76 40.82 1.37 -7.05
N ALA A 77 41.30 2.00 -8.13
CA ALA A 77 41.66 3.40 -8.19
C ALA A 77 41.61 3.92 -9.64
N LEU A 78 41.24 5.19 -9.82
CA LEU A 78 41.18 5.85 -11.13
C LEU A 78 42.03 7.11 -11.17
N TYR A 79 42.84 7.23 -12.23
CA TYR A 79 43.43 8.49 -12.67
C TYR A 79 42.42 9.24 -13.54
N GLY A 80 42.24 10.52 -13.27
CA GLY A 80 41.35 11.37 -14.06
C GLY A 80 42.08 12.46 -14.82
N ARG A 81 41.65 12.74 -16.05
CA ARG A 81 42.16 13.82 -16.90
C ARG A 81 41.00 14.58 -17.52
N GLY A 82 40.99 15.89 -17.37
CA GLY A 82 40.03 16.80 -18.00
C GLY A 82 40.53 17.30 -19.36
N LYS A 83 39.94 18.41 -19.83
CA LYS A 83 40.30 19.06 -21.10
C LYS A 83 41.79 19.45 -21.17
N GLY A 84 42.37 19.34 -22.36
CA GLY A 84 43.72 19.81 -22.65
C GLY A 84 43.80 21.33 -22.66
N ILE A 85 44.77 21.92 -21.97
CA ILE A 85 45.02 23.37 -22.01
C ILE A 85 45.73 23.69 -23.33
N GLU A 86 45.14 24.55 -24.16
CA GLU A 86 45.72 24.95 -25.45
C GLU A 86 46.80 26.02 -25.21
N LEU A 87 48.01 25.84 -25.76
CA LEU A 87 49.08 26.84 -25.71
C LEU A 87 49.01 27.76 -26.93
N ASP A 88 49.50 28.99 -26.81
CA ASP A 88 49.52 30.02 -27.88
C ASP A 88 50.21 29.60 -29.19
N SER A 89 50.90 28.45 -29.20
CA SER A 89 51.50 27.83 -30.38
C SER A 89 50.55 26.89 -31.15
N GLY A 90 49.29 26.77 -30.74
CA GLY A 90 48.33 25.80 -31.30
C GLY A 90 48.60 24.34 -30.89
N SER A 91 49.45 24.11 -29.89
CA SER A 91 49.75 22.79 -29.31
C SER A 91 49.09 22.64 -27.93
N TYR A 92 48.56 21.46 -27.60
CA TYR A 92 47.97 21.20 -26.29
C TYR A 92 49.05 20.94 -25.22
N GLY A 93 49.04 21.73 -24.15
CA GLY A 93 49.83 21.55 -22.94
C GLY A 93 49.27 20.47 -22.00
N ARG A 94 49.69 20.48 -20.73
CA ARG A 94 49.26 19.48 -19.72
C ARG A 94 47.73 19.48 -19.57
N ARG A 95 47.13 18.27 -19.58
CA ARG A 95 45.68 18.08 -19.36
C ARG A 95 45.28 18.51 -17.95
N LEU A 96 44.07 19.06 -17.81
CA LEU A 96 43.51 19.46 -16.53
C LEU A 96 43.52 18.28 -15.54
N THR A 97 43.99 18.51 -14.32
CA THR A 97 43.98 17.51 -13.25
C THR A 97 43.28 18.07 -12.01
N PHE A 98 42.90 17.18 -11.11
CA PHE A 98 42.32 17.50 -9.80
C PHE A 98 43.36 17.39 -8.67
N ALA A 99 44.66 17.38 -9.00
CA ALA A 99 45.74 17.12 -8.05
C ALA A 99 45.73 18.11 -6.88
N GLU A 100 45.43 19.38 -7.15
CA GLU A 100 45.47 20.48 -6.19
C GLU A 100 44.23 20.54 -5.27
N ILE A 101 43.20 19.72 -5.55
CA ILE A 101 42.02 19.62 -4.69
C ILE A 101 42.31 18.68 -3.52
N THR A 102 42.05 19.15 -2.30
CA THR A 102 42.14 18.33 -1.08
C THR A 102 40.78 17.74 -0.76
N ALA A 103 40.71 16.44 -0.52
CA ALA A 103 39.47 15.75 -0.15
C ALA A 103 39.74 14.61 0.87
N PRO A 104 38.73 14.12 1.61
CA PRO A 104 38.93 13.10 2.65
C PRO A 104 39.56 11.79 2.15
N ASP A 105 39.28 11.41 0.92
CA ASP A 105 39.76 10.23 0.18
C ASP A 105 41.07 10.48 -0.59
N LYS A 106 41.56 11.72 -0.64
CA LYS A 106 42.79 12.08 -1.34
C LYS A 106 43.50 13.32 -0.73
N PRO A 107 44.78 13.21 -0.34
CA PRO A 107 45.59 14.37 0.03
C PRO A 107 45.95 15.28 -1.16
N THR A 108 46.30 16.54 -0.89
CA THR A 108 46.77 17.50 -1.89
C THR A 108 47.99 16.95 -2.65
N GLY A 109 48.00 17.09 -3.97
CA GLY A 109 49.05 16.58 -4.86
C GLY A 109 48.78 15.18 -5.44
N GLN A 110 47.77 14.45 -4.95
CA GLN A 110 47.42 13.12 -5.49
C GLN A 110 46.57 13.21 -6.76
N GLU A 111 46.93 12.51 -7.84
CA GLU A 111 46.26 12.55 -9.16
C GLU A 111 45.26 11.41 -9.42
N TRP A 112 44.95 10.61 -8.40
CA TRP A 112 44.05 9.48 -8.49
C TRP A 112 43.15 9.42 -7.25
N VAL A 113 41.96 8.84 -7.42
CA VAL A 113 41.04 8.52 -6.33
C VAL A 113 40.97 7.01 -6.20
N GLY A 114 41.00 6.49 -4.98
CA GLY A 114 40.91 5.06 -4.71
C GLY A 114 39.96 4.76 -3.56
N ASP A 115 39.47 3.54 -3.54
CA ASP A 115 38.54 3.04 -2.53
C ASP A 115 39.25 1.97 -1.69
N SER A 116 39.26 2.16 -0.37
CA SER A 116 39.97 1.28 0.58
C SER A 116 39.34 -0.10 0.70
N ASP A 117 38.02 -0.18 0.58
CA ASP A 117 37.27 -1.43 0.72
C ASP A 117 37.43 -2.26 -0.57
N ALA A 118 37.36 -1.59 -1.72
CA ALA A 118 37.67 -2.21 -3.01
C ALA A 118 39.14 -2.66 -3.10
N LEU A 119 40.08 -1.93 -2.49
CA LEU A 119 41.48 -2.34 -2.39
C LEU A 119 41.65 -3.61 -1.56
N ALA A 120 40.97 -3.69 -0.41
CA ALA A 120 41.04 -4.86 0.46
C ALA A 120 40.48 -6.12 -0.22
N GLN A 121 39.43 -5.96 -1.03
CA GLN A 121 38.73 -7.07 -1.67
C GLN A 121 39.33 -7.48 -3.03
N TRP A 122 39.71 -6.50 -3.86
CA TRP A 122 40.11 -6.72 -5.26
C TRP A 122 41.54 -6.26 -5.57
N GLY A 123 42.27 -5.74 -4.58
CA GLY A 123 43.65 -5.30 -4.73
C GLY A 123 44.59 -6.38 -5.25
N ARG A 124 45.71 -5.96 -5.83
CA ARG A 124 46.80 -6.88 -6.18
C ARG A 124 47.54 -7.30 -4.89
N PRO A 125 48.14 -8.50 -4.84
CA PRO A 125 48.91 -8.98 -3.69
C PRO A 125 49.91 -7.92 -3.18
N GLY A 126 49.92 -7.69 -1.88
CA GLY A 126 50.73 -6.63 -1.25
C GLY A 126 50.03 -5.26 -1.13
N GLY A 127 48.68 -5.22 -1.15
CA GLY A 127 47.90 -4.00 -0.88
C GLY A 127 48.01 -2.94 -1.98
N ARG A 128 48.18 -3.36 -3.24
CA ARG A 128 48.36 -2.44 -4.38
C ARG A 128 47.06 -2.26 -5.15
N HIS A 129 46.69 -1.02 -5.45
CA HIS A 129 45.49 -0.73 -6.25
C HIS A 129 45.61 -1.28 -7.68
N ARG A 130 44.46 -1.65 -8.26
CA ARG A 130 44.28 -1.84 -9.71
C ARG A 130 43.88 -0.50 -10.32
N PHE A 131 44.81 0.15 -11.00
CA PHE A 131 44.59 1.47 -11.59
C PHE A 131 43.90 1.40 -12.95
N GLY A 132 42.93 2.29 -13.16
CA GLY A 132 42.38 2.63 -14.47
C GLY A 132 42.54 4.13 -14.78
N VAL A 133 42.16 4.53 -15.98
CA VAL A 133 42.18 5.92 -16.43
C VAL A 133 40.80 6.33 -16.92
N PHE A 134 40.33 7.49 -16.48
CA PHE A 134 39.14 8.17 -16.95
C PHE A 134 39.52 9.51 -17.57
N VAL A 135 38.97 9.78 -18.75
CA VAL A 135 39.27 10.99 -19.52
C VAL A 135 37.95 11.65 -19.93
N ASP A 136 37.77 12.90 -19.53
CA ASP A 136 36.66 13.75 -19.97
C ASP A 136 37.25 14.95 -20.72
N GLU A 137 37.10 14.96 -22.05
CA GLU A 137 37.75 15.96 -22.91
C GLU A 137 37.00 17.31 -22.96
N GLU A 138 35.81 17.37 -22.38
CA GLU A 138 34.97 18.58 -22.36
C GLU A 138 35.03 19.29 -21.00
N GLU A 139 35.35 18.56 -19.92
CA GLU A 139 35.35 19.12 -18.57
C GLU A 139 36.52 20.09 -18.32
N THR A 140 36.17 21.31 -17.94
CA THR A 140 37.10 22.40 -17.68
C THR A 140 37.23 22.75 -16.19
N ASP A 141 36.41 22.16 -15.32
CA ASP A 141 36.42 22.41 -13.88
C ASP A 141 37.03 21.21 -13.11
N PRO A 142 38.17 21.40 -12.39
CA PRO A 142 38.80 20.35 -11.60
C PRO A 142 37.91 19.70 -10.53
N ALA A 143 36.98 20.44 -9.92
CA ALA A 143 36.11 19.93 -8.86
C ALA A 143 34.99 19.06 -9.43
N LYS A 144 34.41 19.46 -10.56
CA LYS A 144 33.42 18.64 -11.29
C LYS A 144 34.07 17.40 -11.89
N LEU A 145 35.29 17.53 -12.39
CA LEU A 145 36.10 16.40 -12.85
C LEU A 145 36.30 15.37 -11.73
N LEU A 146 36.66 15.81 -10.51
CA LEU A 146 36.79 14.93 -9.35
C LEU A 146 35.49 14.17 -9.05
N GLN A 147 34.34 14.84 -9.11
CA GLN A 147 33.04 14.19 -8.89
C GLN A 147 32.75 13.12 -9.95
N LYS A 148 32.94 13.44 -11.24
CA LYS A 148 32.74 12.48 -12.35
C LYS A 148 33.65 11.25 -12.23
N ILE A 149 34.87 11.42 -11.73
CA ILE A 149 35.80 10.29 -11.51
C ILE A 149 35.32 9.38 -10.37
N ARG A 150 34.75 9.95 -9.30
CA ARG A 150 34.16 9.15 -8.21
C ARG A 150 32.97 8.35 -8.71
N ASP A 151 32.08 8.98 -9.47
CA ASP A 151 30.92 8.32 -10.06
C ASP A 151 31.36 7.15 -10.98
N GLU A 152 32.43 7.34 -11.74
CA GLU A 152 32.98 6.29 -12.61
C GLU A 152 33.73 5.19 -11.82
N LEU A 153 34.39 5.53 -10.71
CA LEU A 153 35.04 4.56 -9.82
C LEU A 153 33.99 3.66 -9.17
N ASP A 154 32.86 4.22 -8.74
CA ASP A 154 31.74 3.46 -8.16
C ASP A 154 31.14 2.45 -9.15
N ARG A 155 31.10 2.80 -10.44
CA ARG A 155 30.70 1.85 -11.50
C ARG A 155 31.70 0.74 -11.74
N ARG A 156 33.00 1.03 -11.70
CA ARG A 156 34.05 0.08 -12.10
C ARG A 156 34.64 -0.72 -10.92
N LYS A 157 34.28 -0.40 -9.68
CA LYS A 157 34.73 -1.14 -8.49
C LYS A 157 33.92 -2.41 -8.22
N THR A 158 32.75 -2.57 -8.84
CA THR A 158 31.88 -3.73 -8.68
C THR A 158 32.01 -4.73 -9.85
N PRO A 159 32.14 -6.04 -9.58
CA PRO A 159 32.15 -7.04 -10.64
C PRO A 159 30.82 -7.11 -11.39
N ARG A 160 30.86 -7.43 -12.68
CA ARG A 160 29.65 -7.78 -13.44
C ARG A 160 29.32 -9.24 -13.17
N ALA A 161 28.20 -9.49 -12.48
CA ALA A 161 27.68 -10.83 -12.30
C ALA A 161 26.64 -11.14 -13.39
N THR A 162 26.74 -12.33 -13.99
CA THR A 162 25.76 -12.92 -14.88
C THR A 162 25.21 -14.17 -14.20
N TYR A 163 23.90 -14.40 -14.23
CA TYR A 163 23.28 -15.60 -13.66
C TYR A 163 22.61 -16.38 -14.77
N ARG A 164 22.92 -17.68 -14.89
CA ARG A 164 22.23 -18.64 -15.75
C ARG A 164 21.29 -19.48 -14.90
N LEU A 165 20.06 -19.68 -15.36
CA LEU A 165 19.08 -20.50 -14.65
C LEU A 165 18.62 -21.64 -15.57
N ASP A 166 18.62 -22.86 -15.02
CA ASP A 166 17.88 -23.97 -15.59
C ASP A 166 16.48 -23.95 -14.96
N VAL A 167 15.43 -23.86 -15.78
CA VAL A 167 14.05 -23.63 -15.30
C VAL A 167 13.04 -24.55 -15.96
N VAL A 168 12.03 -24.98 -15.21
CA VAL A 168 10.93 -25.75 -15.78
C VAL A 168 9.91 -24.80 -16.40
N SER A 169 9.57 -25.01 -17.68
CA SER A 169 8.51 -24.24 -18.34
C SER A 169 7.13 -24.71 -17.84
N LEU A 170 6.49 -23.91 -16.98
CA LEU A 170 5.15 -24.20 -16.45
C LEU A 170 4.01 -23.79 -17.41
N GLU A 171 4.33 -23.18 -18.56
CA GLU A 171 3.32 -22.65 -19.51
C GLU A 171 2.45 -23.75 -20.16
N GLU A 172 2.90 -25.00 -20.14
CA GLU A 172 2.19 -26.15 -20.73
C GLU A 172 1.26 -26.87 -19.74
N LEU A 173 1.31 -26.52 -18.45
CA LEU A 173 0.40 -27.04 -17.43
C LEU A 173 -0.90 -26.23 -17.44
N THR A 174 -2.03 -26.93 -17.58
CA THR A 174 -3.37 -26.33 -17.56
C THR A 174 -3.58 -25.52 -16.28
N GLY A 175 -3.87 -24.22 -16.41
CA GLY A 175 -4.05 -23.29 -15.29
C GLY A 175 -2.82 -22.42 -14.92
N TYR A 176 -1.67 -22.63 -15.56
CA TYR A 176 -0.44 -21.84 -15.35
C TYR A 176 -0.08 -20.93 -16.54
N GLU A 177 -1.09 -20.52 -17.31
CA GLU A 177 -0.94 -19.66 -18.51
C GLU A 177 -0.26 -18.30 -18.20
N HIS A 178 -0.35 -17.84 -16.95
CA HIS A 178 0.28 -16.62 -16.43
C HIS A 178 1.78 -16.79 -16.10
N GLU A 179 2.32 -18.01 -16.11
CA GLU A 179 3.75 -18.29 -15.88
C GLU A 179 4.60 -18.16 -17.16
N LYS A 180 3.96 -17.74 -18.24
CA LYS A 180 4.52 -17.59 -19.58
C LYS A 180 5.60 -16.51 -19.62
N VAL A 181 6.79 -16.88 -20.11
CA VAL A 181 7.92 -15.96 -20.31
C VAL A 181 8.33 -15.91 -21.79
N ARG A 182 8.66 -14.72 -22.29
CA ARG A 182 9.15 -14.47 -23.65
C ARG A 182 10.47 -13.71 -23.62
N LEU A 183 11.19 -13.77 -24.74
CA LEU A 183 12.47 -13.09 -24.90
C LEU A 183 12.30 -11.58 -24.68
N GLY A 184 13.08 -11.01 -23.78
CA GLY A 184 13.06 -9.59 -23.44
C GLY A 184 12.17 -9.20 -22.25
N ASP A 185 11.37 -10.12 -21.69
CA ASP A 185 10.53 -9.85 -20.51
C ASP A 185 11.38 -9.52 -19.27
N MET A 186 10.81 -8.67 -18.41
CA MET A 186 11.37 -8.37 -17.09
C MET A 186 10.81 -9.37 -16.08
N VAL A 187 11.70 -10.07 -15.38
CA VAL A 187 11.35 -11.12 -14.42
C VAL A 187 12.07 -10.90 -13.09
N ARG A 188 11.50 -11.43 -12.01
CA ARG A 188 12.13 -11.39 -10.67
C ARG A 188 12.68 -12.76 -10.31
N VAL A 189 13.93 -12.82 -9.88
CA VAL A 189 14.54 -14.03 -9.33
C VAL A 189 14.64 -13.88 -7.83
N ILE A 190 14.07 -14.83 -7.11
CA ILE A 190 14.08 -14.88 -5.65
C ILE A 190 14.64 -16.24 -5.23
N ASP A 191 15.88 -16.24 -4.75
CA ASP A 191 16.49 -17.38 -4.09
C ASP A 191 17.02 -16.94 -2.73
N ARG A 192 16.33 -17.38 -1.67
CA ARG A 192 16.65 -17.08 -0.27
C ARG A 192 17.68 -18.04 0.33
N GLU A 193 17.99 -19.12 -0.37
CA GLU A 193 19.00 -20.12 0.04
C GLU A 193 20.36 -19.91 -0.67
N PHE A 194 20.39 -19.10 -1.74
CA PHE A 194 21.63 -18.67 -2.40
C PHE A 194 22.43 -17.71 -1.51
N GLU A 195 23.75 -17.90 -1.37
CA GLU A 195 24.61 -17.02 -0.58
C GLU A 195 25.48 -16.09 -1.48
N PRO A 196 25.34 -14.75 -1.38
CA PRO A 196 24.34 -13.99 -0.61
C PRO A 196 22.96 -14.01 -1.27
N GLU A 197 21.89 -13.79 -0.48
CA GLU A 197 20.48 -13.86 -0.90
C GLU A 197 20.27 -13.15 -2.26
N LEU A 198 19.70 -13.89 -3.21
CA LEU A 198 19.51 -13.42 -4.57
C LEU A 198 18.07 -12.94 -4.77
N VAL A 199 17.85 -11.64 -4.59
CA VAL A 199 16.58 -10.96 -4.94
C VAL A 199 16.87 -9.91 -5.99
N VAL A 200 16.74 -10.28 -7.27
CA VAL A 200 17.12 -9.41 -8.39
C VAL A 200 16.04 -9.37 -9.47
N SER A 201 15.86 -8.19 -10.07
CA SER A 201 15.13 -8.05 -11.32
C SER A 201 16.10 -8.25 -12.48
N ALA A 202 15.80 -9.17 -13.38
CA ALA A 202 16.64 -9.49 -14.53
C ALA A 202 15.81 -9.57 -15.80
N ARG A 203 16.46 -9.34 -16.95
CA ARG A 203 15.81 -9.43 -18.26
C ARG A 203 16.12 -10.76 -18.91
N VAL A 204 15.14 -11.35 -19.57
CA VAL A 204 15.35 -12.62 -20.31
C VAL A 204 16.10 -12.35 -21.60
N ILE A 205 17.34 -12.83 -21.70
CA ILE A 205 18.22 -12.59 -22.86
C ILE A 205 18.33 -13.78 -23.80
N GLU A 206 18.01 -14.98 -23.32
CA GLU A 206 17.99 -16.20 -24.15
C GLU A 206 16.98 -17.19 -23.59
N ILE A 207 16.28 -17.88 -24.49
CA ILE A 207 15.41 -19.01 -24.13
C ILE A 207 15.76 -20.16 -25.10
N GLU A 208 16.29 -21.25 -24.55
CA GLU A 208 16.53 -22.49 -25.28
C GLU A 208 15.40 -23.46 -24.92
N ARG A 209 14.54 -23.79 -25.89
CA ARG A 209 13.40 -24.70 -25.69
C ARG A 209 13.72 -26.06 -26.27
N ASP A 210 13.64 -27.09 -25.45
CA ASP A 210 13.60 -28.45 -25.94
C ASP A 210 12.15 -28.79 -26.35
N ILE A 211 11.96 -29.07 -27.65
CA ILE A 211 10.64 -29.31 -28.25
C ILE A 211 10.16 -30.75 -27.97
N LEU A 212 11.08 -31.65 -27.61
CA LEU A 212 10.79 -33.06 -27.36
C LEU A 212 10.62 -33.35 -25.86
N ASP A 213 11.30 -32.60 -25.00
CA ASP A 213 11.16 -32.66 -23.55
C ASP A 213 11.05 -31.24 -22.93
N PRO A 214 9.83 -30.71 -22.78
CA PRO A 214 9.59 -29.35 -22.28
C PRO A 214 10.19 -29.09 -20.88
N ALA A 215 10.47 -30.13 -20.10
CA ALA A 215 11.10 -30.04 -18.79
C ALA A 215 12.58 -29.61 -18.84
N ASN A 216 13.24 -29.70 -20.01
CA ASN A 216 14.64 -29.30 -20.21
C ASN A 216 14.82 -27.90 -20.82
N THR A 217 13.81 -27.02 -20.68
CA THR A 217 13.91 -25.63 -21.13
C THR A 217 14.97 -24.87 -20.33
N LYS A 218 15.83 -24.09 -20.99
CA LYS A 218 16.81 -23.23 -20.33
C LYS A 218 16.51 -21.77 -20.57
N VAL A 219 16.66 -20.95 -19.54
CA VAL A 219 16.40 -19.50 -19.63
C VAL A 219 17.63 -18.76 -19.11
N VAL A 220 18.30 -18.04 -20.00
CA VAL A 220 19.45 -17.21 -19.64
C VAL A 220 18.94 -15.81 -19.30
N LEU A 221 19.30 -15.34 -18.11
CA LEU A 221 18.97 -14.00 -17.65
C LEU A 221 20.20 -13.09 -17.75
N GLY A 222 19.97 -11.88 -18.25
CA GLY A 222 21.03 -10.93 -18.53
C GLY A 222 20.68 -9.53 -18.08
N SER A 223 21.75 -8.77 -17.80
CA SER A 223 21.70 -7.38 -17.34
C SER A 223 21.00 -7.22 -15.98
N PHE A 224 21.70 -7.61 -14.93
CA PHE A 224 21.32 -7.33 -13.54
C PHE A 224 21.53 -5.83 -13.30
N ALA A 225 20.46 -5.06 -13.28
CA ALA A 225 20.50 -3.71 -12.74
C ALA A 225 20.60 -3.82 -11.21
N PRO A 226 21.60 -3.23 -10.54
CA PRO A 226 21.57 -3.13 -9.09
C PRO A 226 20.34 -2.33 -8.67
N THR A 227 19.46 -2.96 -7.90
CA THR A 227 18.18 -2.40 -7.48
C THR A 227 18.35 -1.18 -6.56
N ILE A 228 17.46 -0.21 -6.74
CA ILE A 228 17.03 0.87 -5.81
C ILE A 228 18.01 2.03 -5.52
N VAL A 229 19.33 1.90 -5.67
CA VAL A 229 20.25 3.05 -5.41
C VAL A 229 20.41 3.98 -6.62
N GLU A 230 20.37 3.48 -7.86
CA GLU A 230 20.57 4.31 -9.07
C GLU A 230 19.29 4.98 -9.63
N ALA A 231 18.09 4.53 -9.24
CA ALA A 231 16.84 5.16 -9.67
C ALA A 231 16.71 6.59 -9.12
N THR A 232 17.12 6.79 -7.86
CA THR A 232 17.12 8.09 -7.19
C THR A 232 18.16 9.04 -7.79
N ILE A 233 19.35 8.53 -8.14
CA ILE A 233 20.43 9.31 -8.77
C ILE A 233 20.05 9.72 -10.21
N ASN A 234 19.41 8.84 -10.99
CA ASN A 234 18.97 9.17 -12.34
C ASN A 234 17.73 10.08 -12.37
N ILE A 235 16.84 10.02 -11.38
CA ILE A 235 15.72 10.96 -11.24
C ILE A 235 16.24 12.35 -10.83
N ALA A 236 17.15 12.44 -9.85
CA ALA A 236 17.78 13.70 -9.47
C ALA A 236 18.53 14.35 -10.66
N ARG A 237 19.26 13.55 -11.44
CA ARG A 237 19.97 14.02 -12.64
C ARG A 237 19.03 14.42 -13.79
N ARG A 238 17.86 13.79 -13.93
CA ARG A 238 16.81 14.21 -14.89
C ARG A 238 16.16 15.53 -14.49
N VAL A 239 15.94 15.74 -13.18
CA VAL A 239 15.38 16.98 -12.66
C VAL A 239 16.35 18.15 -12.87
N ASP A 240 17.64 17.98 -12.59
CA ASP A 240 18.67 19.01 -12.83
C ASP A 240 18.90 19.34 -14.32
N GLN A 241 18.74 18.35 -15.21
CA GLN A 241 18.84 18.56 -16.66
C GLN A 241 17.60 19.26 -17.25
N MET A 242 16.43 19.12 -16.61
CA MET A 242 15.20 19.78 -17.05
C MET A 242 15.11 21.24 -16.58
N VAL A 243 15.72 21.59 -15.44
CA VAL A 243 15.76 22.96 -14.91
C VAL A 243 16.66 23.89 -15.76
N ASN A 244 17.66 23.35 -16.48
CA ASN A 244 18.67 24.14 -17.20
C ASN A 244 18.55 24.13 -18.74
N LYS A 245 17.34 23.99 -19.30
CA LYS A 245 17.15 23.97 -20.76
C LYS A 245 16.67 25.34 -21.29
N PRO A 246 17.54 26.18 -21.88
CA PRO A 246 17.09 27.40 -22.55
C PRO A 246 16.44 27.04 -23.89
N TYR A 247 15.23 27.55 -24.14
CA TYR A 247 14.58 27.41 -25.44
C TYR A 247 15.36 28.21 -26.49
N ASN A 248 15.81 27.53 -27.54
CA ASN A 248 16.65 28.11 -28.58
C ASN A 248 15.78 28.86 -29.62
N THR A 249 15.60 30.17 -29.43
CA THR A 249 14.93 31.05 -30.41
C THR A 249 15.83 31.46 -31.58
N LYS A 250 17.10 31.03 -31.64
CA LYS A 250 18.07 31.44 -32.68
C LYS A 250 17.65 31.14 -34.12
N TRP A 251 16.69 30.24 -34.33
CA TRP A 251 16.17 29.97 -35.69
C TRP A 251 15.33 31.14 -36.23
N LEU A 252 14.67 31.92 -35.35
CA LEU A 252 13.97 33.15 -35.69
C LEU A 252 14.95 34.29 -35.98
N ASP A 253 16.02 34.40 -35.20
CA ASP A 253 17.10 35.37 -35.45
C ASP A 253 17.74 35.12 -36.83
N GLY A 254 17.96 33.86 -37.20
CA GLY A 254 18.47 33.52 -38.54
C GLY A 254 17.51 33.86 -39.69
N LYS A 255 16.18 33.85 -39.46
CA LYS A 255 15.19 34.30 -40.46
C LYS A 255 15.16 35.84 -40.57
N ILE A 256 15.30 36.53 -39.44
CA ILE A 256 15.33 38.00 -39.36
C ILE A 256 16.60 38.54 -40.02
N ASP A 257 17.76 37.96 -39.73
CA ASP A 257 19.05 38.37 -40.30
C ASP A 257 19.08 38.21 -41.84
N VAL A 258 18.49 37.14 -42.37
CA VAL A 258 18.40 36.92 -43.83
C VAL A 258 17.51 37.98 -44.50
N LEU A 259 16.38 38.33 -43.87
CA LEU A 259 15.48 39.36 -44.38
C LEU A 259 16.10 40.76 -44.28
N GLN A 260 16.81 41.05 -43.20
CA GLN A 260 17.48 42.35 -43.00
C GLN A 260 18.61 42.56 -44.01
N ASN A 261 19.42 41.54 -44.27
CA ASN A 261 20.44 41.58 -45.32
C ASN A 261 19.86 41.75 -46.73
N ALA A 262 18.68 41.19 -47.01
CA ALA A 262 18.01 41.37 -48.30
C ALA A 262 17.50 42.80 -48.48
N ILE A 263 16.96 43.43 -47.43
CA ILE A 263 16.50 44.82 -47.46
C ILE A 263 17.67 45.79 -47.68
N GLU A 264 18.78 45.60 -46.98
CA GLU A 264 19.94 46.51 -47.04
C GLU A 264 20.68 46.51 -48.39
N ASN A 265 20.55 45.43 -49.18
CA ASN A 265 21.24 45.27 -50.48
C ASN A 265 20.33 45.44 -51.72
N THR A 266 19.08 45.86 -51.56
CA THR A 266 18.14 45.98 -52.68
C THR A 266 18.39 47.27 -53.49
N GLN A 267 18.60 47.15 -54.81
CA GLN A 267 18.57 48.27 -55.76
C GLN A 267 17.18 48.39 -56.39
N SER A 268 16.57 49.58 -56.32
CA SER A 268 15.21 49.82 -56.80
C SER A 268 15.17 50.86 -57.92
N TYR A 269 14.35 50.63 -58.95
CA TYR A 269 14.16 51.53 -60.09
C TYR A 269 12.73 52.06 -60.10
N VAL A 270 12.57 53.39 -60.16
CA VAL A 270 11.25 54.05 -60.11
C VAL A 270 10.80 54.41 -61.52
N PHE A 271 9.63 53.95 -61.91
CA PHE A 271 8.93 54.28 -63.14
C PHE A 271 7.67 55.07 -62.80
N GLN A 272 7.44 56.17 -63.50
CA GLN A 272 6.21 56.96 -63.37
C GLN A 272 5.54 57.02 -64.74
N THR A 273 4.34 56.44 -64.82
CA THR A 273 3.52 56.38 -66.03
C THR A 273 2.22 57.14 -65.78
N GLY A 274 1.74 57.88 -66.79
CA GLY A 274 0.55 58.72 -66.65
C GLY A 274 -0.71 57.98 -66.19
N ASP A 275 -0.84 56.70 -66.54
CA ASP A 275 -2.04 55.89 -66.30
C ASP A 275 -1.93 54.93 -65.10
N ASP A 276 -0.71 54.59 -64.66
CA ASP A 276 -0.46 53.51 -63.68
C ASP A 276 0.18 53.95 -62.34
N GLY A 277 0.41 55.25 -62.13
CA GLY A 277 1.00 55.77 -60.89
C GLY A 277 2.52 55.52 -60.79
N ILE A 278 3.02 55.32 -59.57
CA ILE A 278 4.44 55.04 -59.29
C ILE A 278 4.65 53.53 -59.22
N LEU A 279 5.51 53.00 -60.09
CA LEU A 279 5.90 51.60 -60.12
C LEU A 279 7.38 51.48 -59.75
N ILE A 280 7.68 50.70 -58.72
CA ILE A 280 9.04 50.44 -58.23
C ILE A 280 9.39 49.00 -58.57
N LEU A 281 10.47 48.81 -59.32
CA LEU A 281 10.91 47.51 -59.84
C LEU A 281 12.30 47.15 -59.32
N ASP A 282 12.61 45.86 -59.28
CA ASP A 282 13.91 45.29 -58.94
C ASP A 282 14.93 45.31 -60.11
N ALA A 283 14.54 45.79 -61.29
CA ALA A 283 15.40 45.87 -62.47
C ALA A 283 15.21 47.17 -63.27
N ALA A 284 16.23 47.51 -64.07
CA ALA A 284 16.28 48.75 -64.85
C ALA A 284 15.30 48.82 -66.04
N THR A 285 14.65 47.72 -66.41
CA THR A 285 13.65 47.67 -67.47
C THR A 285 12.47 46.77 -67.06
N TYR A 286 11.27 47.08 -67.57
CA TYR A 286 10.05 46.36 -67.22
C TYR A 286 10.12 44.86 -67.55
N ASP A 287 10.72 44.49 -68.69
CA ASP A 287 10.82 43.10 -69.13
C ASP A 287 11.71 42.24 -68.21
N GLN A 288 12.76 42.85 -67.63
CA GLN A 288 13.74 42.19 -66.78
C GLN A 288 13.32 42.08 -65.30
N ALA A 289 12.33 42.87 -64.88
CA ALA A 289 11.89 42.89 -63.49
C ALA A 289 11.20 41.58 -63.10
N THR A 290 11.51 41.08 -61.90
CA THR A 290 10.89 39.89 -61.30
C THR A 290 10.01 40.22 -60.11
N GLN A 291 10.17 41.41 -59.54
CA GLN A 291 9.40 41.90 -58.40
C GLN A 291 8.97 43.36 -58.64
N ALA A 292 7.79 43.71 -58.15
CA ALA A 292 7.22 45.04 -58.33
C ALA A 292 6.43 45.51 -57.11
N MET A 293 6.47 46.82 -56.89
CA MET A 293 5.62 47.55 -55.95
C MET A 293 4.92 48.68 -56.71
N LYS A 294 3.59 48.77 -56.58
CA LYS A 294 2.76 49.83 -57.19
C LYS A 294 2.22 50.75 -56.10
N LEU A 295 2.36 52.05 -56.31
CA LEU A 295 1.80 53.13 -55.51
C LEU A 295 0.92 54.00 -56.41
N GLY A 296 -0.39 53.77 -56.32
CA GLY A 296 -1.42 54.54 -57.03
C GLY A 296 -2.18 55.46 -56.09
N GLY A 297 -3.00 56.35 -56.63
CA GLY A 297 -3.86 57.22 -55.81
C GLY A 297 -4.82 56.39 -54.94
N GLY A 298 -4.50 56.23 -53.66
CA GLY A 298 -5.30 55.48 -52.68
C GLY A 298 -5.07 53.96 -52.66
N ILE A 299 -4.08 53.43 -53.41
CA ILE A 299 -3.79 51.99 -53.47
C ILE A 299 -2.29 51.69 -53.36
N PHE A 300 -1.96 50.58 -52.71
CA PHE A 300 -0.61 50.01 -52.62
C PHE A 300 -0.67 48.52 -52.94
N ALA A 301 0.23 48.03 -53.80
CA ALA A 301 0.29 46.62 -54.16
C ALA A 301 1.74 46.13 -54.29
N ILE A 302 1.96 44.85 -53.97
CA ILE A 302 3.24 44.15 -54.16
C ILE A 302 3.04 42.86 -54.96
N ALA A 303 4.00 42.56 -55.84
CA ALA A 303 4.00 41.35 -56.66
C ALA A 303 5.42 40.78 -56.73
N ASN A 304 5.54 39.45 -56.62
CA ASN A 304 6.80 38.72 -56.73
C ASN A 304 6.89 37.86 -58.00
N GLN A 305 5.93 38.01 -58.92
CA GLN A 305 5.90 37.31 -60.21
C GLN A 305 4.96 38.03 -61.20
N LYS A 306 5.16 37.74 -62.49
CA LYS A 306 4.26 38.14 -63.58
C LYS A 306 3.14 37.13 -63.79
N ASP A 307 2.03 37.55 -64.38
CA ASP A 307 0.82 36.74 -64.64
C ASP A 307 0.91 35.83 -65.88
N GLY A 308 2.08 35.79 -66.54
CA GLY A 308 2.32 35.01 -67.75
C GLY A 308 1.87 35.68 -69.06
N GLN A 309 1.22 36.85 -68.99
CA GLN A 309 0.78 37.65 -70.15
C GLN A 309 1.51 39.00 -70.24
N GLY A 310 2.48 39.22 -69.36
CA GLY A 310 3.29 40.43 -69.29
C GLY A 310 2.85 41.39 -68.18
N GLY A 311 1.72 41.14 -67.52
CA GLY A 311 1.26 41.91 -66.35
C GLY A 311 1.82 41.35 -65.04
N TRP A 312 1.57 42.08 -63.95
CA TRP A 312 2.00 41.71 -62.60
C TRP A 312 0.89 40.99 -61.84
N ASN A 313 1.24 39.92 -61.12
CA ASN A 313 0.28 39.16 -60.31
C ASN A 313 0.14 39.79 -58.91
N TRP A 314 -0.74 40.78 -58.78
CA TRP A 314 -0.98 41.53 -57.54
C TRP A 314 -1.90 40.76 -56.58
N ARG A 315 -1.35 39.79 -55.84
CA ARG A 315 -2.13 39.05 -54.82
C ARG A 315 -2.12 39.68 -53.44
N THR A 316 -1.17 40.58 -53.20
CA THR A 316 -1.04 41.30 -51.94
C THR A 316 -1.14 42.79 -52.20
N PHE A 317 -2.25 43.39 -51.80
CA PHE A 317 -2.54 44.80 -52.03
C PHE A 317 -3.43 45.37 -50.93
N GLY A 318 -3.49 46.70 -50.83
CA GLY A 318 -4.37 47.40 -49.93
C GLY A 318 -4.80 48.74 -50.48
N ASP A 319 -5.95 49.20 -49.99
CA ASP A 319 -6.53 50.50 -50.28
C ASP A 319 -7.06 51.15 -49.00
N GLY A 320 -7.79 52.26 -49.13
CA GLY A 320 -8.42 52.94 -48.00
C GLY A 320 -9.42 52.11 -47.18
N SER A 321 -9.75 50.89 -47.63
CA SER A 321 -10.69 49.96 -46.99
C SER A 321 -10.00 48.79 -46.29
N GLY A 322 -8.73 48.49 -46.59
CA GLY A 322 -7.98 47.41 -45.92
C GLY A 322 -6.94 46.71 -46.79
N PHE A 323 -6.48 45.54 -46.33
CA PHE A 323 -5.49 44.69 -47.01
C PHE A 323 -6.10 43.37 -47.50
N THR A 324 -5.77 42.98 -48.73
CA THR A 324 -6.07 41.66 -49.33
C THR A 324 -4.77 40.92 -49.58
N ALA A 325 -4.65 39.68 -49.09
CA ALA A 325 -3.46 38.85 -49.27
C ALA A 325 -3.81 37.36 -49.16
N ASP A 326 -3.05 36.50 -49.86
CA ASP A 326 -3.12 35.03 -49.71
C ASP A 326 -2.71 34.57 -48.29
N LEU A 327 -1.86 35.35 -47.60
CA LEU A 327 -1.44 35.12 -46.21
C LEU A 327 -1.11 36.45 -45.53
N ILE A 328 -1.71 36.71 -44.37
CA ILE A 328 -1.34 37.82 -43.48
C ILE A 328 -0.63 37.23 -42.27
N THR A 329 0.69 37.46 -42.15
CA THR A 329 1.44 37.13 -40.93
C THR A 329 1.50 38.37 -40.05
N ALA A 330 0.77 38.37 -38.95
CA ALA A 330 0.75 39.46 -37.97
C ALA A 330 1.10 38.93 -36.58
N GLY A 331 1.72 39.77 -35.74
CA GLY A 331 2.09 39.38 -34.38
C GLY A 331 0.87 39.17 -33.48
N ILE A 332 0.06 40.23 -33.32
CA ILE A 332 -1.21 40.19 -32.59
C ILE A 332 -2.27 40.85 -33.48
N ILE A 333 -3.39 40.17 -33.66
CA ILE A 333 -4.59 40.71 -34.31
C ILE A 333 -5.67 40.76 -33.23
N ASP A 334 -6.34 41.89 -33.08
CA ASP A 334 -7.47 42.04 -32.16
C ASP A 334 -8.66 41.21 -32.67
N ALA A 335 -8.94 40.11 -31.98
CA ALA A 335 -9.97 39.16 -32.35
C ALA A 335 -11.40 39.76 -32.32
N GLY A 336 -11.64 40.77 -31.47
CA GLY A 336 -12.95 41.42 -31.34
C GLY A 336 -13.34 42.25 -32.56
N LEU A 337 -12.38 42.56 -33.44
CA LEU A 337 -12.56 43.35 -34.66
C LEU A 337 -12.52 42.49 -35.93
N ILE A 338 -12.39 41.17 -35.82
CA ILE A 338 -12.36 40.24 -36.96
C ILE A 338 -13.80 39.84 -37.32
N THR A 339 -14.21 40.09 -38.56
CA THR A 339 -15.46 39.56 -39.12
C THR A 339 -15.14 38.36 -40.00
N VAL A 340 -15.69 37.18 -39.67
CA VAL A 340 -15.43 35.93 -40.41
C VAL A 340 -16.58 35.67 -41.40
N GLY A 341 -16.26 35.57 -42.69
CA GLY A 341 -17.24 35.40 -43.76
C GLY A 341 -17.67 33.93 -43.97
N PRO A 342 -18.78 33.69 -44.68
CA PRO A 342 -19.36 32.35 -44.89
C PRO A 342 -18.49 31.41 -45.73
N GLU A 343 -17.49 31.91 -46.45
CA GLU A 343 -16.54 31.09 -47.23
C GLU A 343 -15.29 30.67 -46.44
N THR A 344 -15.23 30.98 -45.14
CA THR A 344 -14.09 30.63 -44.29
C THR A 344 -14.05 29.11 -44.07
N THR A 345 -12.95 28.48 -44.45
CA THR A 345 -12.70 27.06 -44.19
C THR A 345 -12.00 26.91 -42.84
N PHE A 346 -12.64 26.20 -41.92
CA PHE A 346 -12.07 25.91 -40.61
C PHE A 346 -11.42 24.52 -40.59
N ALA A 347 -10.51 24.31 -39.64
CA ALA A 347 -9.92 22.99 -39.43
C ALA A 347 -11.02 21.93 -39.13
N PRO A 348 -10.85 20.68 -39.56
CA PRO A 348 -11.82 19.61 -39.31
C PRO A 348 -12.20 19.53 -37.82
N GLY A 349 -13.49 19.68 -37.50
CA GLY A 349 -14.01 19.64 -36.13
C GLY A 349 -14.48 20.97 -35.54
N TYR A 350 -14.40 22.08 -36.27
CA TYR A 350 -14.95 23.39 -35.87
C TYR A 350 -16.12 23.80 -36.75
N ASP A 351 -17.33 23.89 -36.17
CA ASP A 351 -18.56 24.35 -36.84
C ASP A 351 -19.11 25.60 -36.13
N PRO A 352 -18.92 26.81 -36.70
CA PRO A 352 -19.36 28.05 -36.09
C PRO A 352 -20.87 28.29 -36.16
N THR A 353 -21.64 27.47 -36.89
CA THR A 353 -23.11 27.61 -36.95
C THR A 353 -23.83 27.15 -35.69
N LEU A 354 -23.10 26.47 -34.78
CA LEU A 354 -23.59 26.03 -33.46
C LEU A 354 -23.51 27.13 -32.39
N ILE A 355 -23.05 28.34 -32.74
CA ILE A 355 -23.02 29.51 -31.86
C ILE A 355 -24.38 30.20 -31.94
N ASP A 356 -25.09 30.30 -30.81
CA ASP A 356 -26.39 30.96 -30.72
C ASP A 356 -26.28 32.45 -31.14
N PRO A 357 -26.95 32.87 -32.22
CA PRO A 357 -26.85 34.24 -32.74
C PRO A 357 -27.48 35.30 -31.82
N SER A 358 -28.21 34.90 -30.76
CA SER A 358 -28.78 35.82 -29.77
C SER A 358 -27.84 36.12 -28.60
N ALA A 359 -26.79 35.31 -28.41
CA ALA A 359 -25.70 35.60 -27.51
C ALA A 359 -24.69 36.46 -28.27
N SER A 360 -24.56 37.74 -27.90
CA SER A 360 -23.50 38.61 -28.40
C SER A 360 -22.14 38.10 -27.94
N ALA A 361 -21.60 37.09 -28.62
CA ALA A 361 -20.26 36.59 -28.46
C ALA A 361 -19.31 37.53 -29.20
N THR A 362 -18.88 38.59 -28.52
CA THR A 362 -17.62 39.25 -28.89
C THR A 362 -16.49 38.30 -28.54
N MET A 363 -15.52 38.11 -29.45
CA MET A 363 -14.29 37.39 -29.18
C MET A 363 -13.45 38.19 -28.17
N GLY A 364 -13.73 38.02 -26.87
CA GLY A 364 -12.91 38.55 -25.79
C GLY A 364 -11.74 37.62 -25.55
N VAL A 365 -10.52 38.11 -25.77
CA VAL A 365 -9.30 37.49 -25.27
C VAL A 365 -8.95 38.22 -23.98
N ASP A 366 -9.18 37.60 -22.83
CA ASP A 366 -8.64 38.05 -21.56
C ASP A 366 -7.15 37.65 -21.45
N SER A 367 -6.37 38.53 -20.85
CA SER A 367 -4.89 38.57 -20.92
C SER A 367 -4.17 37.41 -20.24
N ASP A 368 -4.89 36.43 -19.71
CA ASP A 368 -4.36 35.29 -18.95
C ASP A 368 -4.89 33.92 -19.43
N CYS A 369 -5.70 33.84 -20.49
CA CYS A 369 -6.36 32.59 -20.88
C CYS A 369 -5.78 31.93 -22.16
N LEU A 370 -4.87 30.95 -21.98
CA LEU A 370 -4.67 29.86 -22.93
C LEU A 370 -5.79 28.81 -22.75
N GLY A 371 -6.95 29.02 -23.38
CA GLY A 371 -8.01 28.01 -23.54
C GLY A 371 -9.43 28.50 -23.22
N LEU A 372 -10.30 28.55 -24.24
CA LEU A 372 -11.73 28.91 -24.14
C LEU A 372 -12.53 27.91 -23.27
N TRP A 373 -13.22 28.42 -22.25
CA TRP A 373 -14.35 27.77 -21.58
C TRP A 373 -15.56 28.73 -21.61
N HIS A 374 -16.71 28.28 -22.16
CA HIS A 374 -17.99 28.96 -21.93
C HIS A 374 -18.69 28.30 -20.73
N PHE A 375 -19.12 29.08 -19.75
CA PHE A 375 -19.95 28.60 -18.64
C PHE A 375 -21.39 29.11 -18.82
N ASP A 376 -22.20 28.36 -19.57
CA ASP A 376 -23.66 28.52 -19.60
C ASP A 376 -24.37 27.70 -18.50
N GLY A 377 -23.61 27.16 -17.55
CA GLY A 377 -24.13 26.28 -16.50
C GLY A 377 -24.30 24.82 -16.93
N SER A 378 -23.93 24.46 -18.17
CA SER A 378 -23.75 23.08 -18.60
C SER A 378 -22.25 22.72 -18.71
N LEU A 379 -21.87 21.55 -18.18
CA LEU A 379 -20.51 21.01 -18.20
C LEU A 379 -20.27 20.30 -19.54
N ASN A 380 -20.15 21.08 -20.62
CA ASN A 380 -19.87 20.56 -21.95
C ASN A 380 -18.48 20.99 -22.40
N SER A 381 -17.71 20.03 -22.93
CA SER A 381 -16.47 20.34 -23.64
C SER A 381 -16.78 21.18 -24.89
N HIS A 382 -15.76 21.87 -25.43
CA HIS A 382 -15.79 22.66 -26.67
C HIS A 382 -16.33 21.96 -27.94
N LYS A 383 -16.77 20.71 -27.83
CA LYS A 383 -17.36 19.86 -28.88
C LYS A 383 -18.84 19.51 -28.64
N GLY A 384 -19.47 20.03 -27.60
CA GLY A 384 -20.84 19.63 -27.22
C GLY A 384 -20.93 18.19 -26.72
N VAL A 385 -19.81 17.61 -26.28
CA VAL A 385 -19.76 16.29 -25.64
C VAL A 385 -19.67 16.50 -24.13
N SER A 386 -20.51 15.77 -23.38
CA SER A 386 -20.46 15.75 -21.91
C SER A 386 -19.03 15.46 -21.44
N ALA A 387 -18.55 16.21 -20.45
CA ALA A 387 -17.20 15.99 -19.88
C ALA A 387 -17.04 14.59 -19.24
N ILE A 388 -18.14 13.86 -19.06
CA ILE A 388 -18.17 12.51 -18.48
C ILE A 388 -17.80 11.51 -19.58
N GLY A 389 -16.59 10.94 -19.51
CA GLY A 389 -16.10 9.91 -20.43
C GLY A 389 -15.27 10.42 -21.63
N ASP A 390 -14.77 11.66 -21.60
CA ASP A 390 -13.82 12.16 -22.61
C ASP A 390 -12.37 11.85 -22.19
N GLU A 391 -11.77 10.84 -22.84
CA GLU A 391 -10.39 10.39 -22.58
C GLU A 391 -9.35 11.51 -22.70
N ASN A 392 -9.61 12.57 -23.49
CA ASN A 392 -8.68 13.70 -23.63
C ASN A 392 -8.84 14.72 -22.50
N PHE A 393 -10.05 14.90 -21.97
CA PHE A 393 -10.30 15.72 -20.78
C PHE A 393 -9.65 15.06 -19.56
N ASP A 394 -9.86 13.75 -19.36
CA ASP A 394 -9.33 12.97 -18.24
C ASP A 394 -7.79 12.87 -18.26
N ALA A 395 -7.18 12.87 -19.45
CA ALA A 395 -5.72 12.88 -19.62
C ALA A 395 -5.09 14.28 -19.48
N GLY A 396 -5.88 15.35 -19.63
CA GLY A 396 -5.40 16.74 -19.58
C GLY A 396 -5.14 17.24 -18.16
N CYS A 397 -4.19 18.16 -17.99
CA CYS A 397 -3.79 18.70 -16.67
C CYS A 397 -4.97 19.25 -15.85
N PHE A 398 -6.00 19.79 -16.51
CA PHE A 398 -7.20 20.31 -15.85
C PHE A 398 -8.19 19.21 -15.43
N GLY A 399 -8.39 18.15 -16.23
CA GLY A 399 -9.18 16.98 -15.81
C GLY A 399 -8.47 16.11 -14.77
N GLN A 400 -7.13 16.11 -14.76
CA GLN A 400 -6.35 15.56 -13.65
C GLN A 400 -6.42 16.43 -12.37
N ALA A 401 -6.52 17.76 -12.53
CA ALA A 401 -6.71 18.71 -11.43
C ALA A 401 -8.14 18.72 -10.88
N VAL A 402 -9.11 18.31 -11.68
CA VAL A 402 -10.53 18.23 -11.34
C VAL A 402 -11.01 16.83 -11.71
N LYS A 403 -10.66 15.84 -10.89
CA LYS A 403 -11.28 14.52 -11.05
C LYS A 403 -12.70 14.59 -10.53
N ILE A 404 -13.66 14.63 -11.44
CA ILE A 404 -15.05 14.33 -11.13
C ILE A 404 -15.11 12.81 -10.96
N GLU A 405 -14.99 12.36 -9.71
CA GLU A 405 -15.25 10.95 -9.41
C GLU A 405 -16.75 10.71 -9.57
N GLU A 406 -17.10 9.66 -10.31
CA GLU A 406 -18.47 9.25 -10.55
C GLU A 406 -19.16 8.96 -9.21
N GLY A 407 -19.90 9.93 -8.69
CA GLY A 407 -21.02 9.65 -7.82
C GLY A 407 -22.12 9.10 -8.72
N THR A 408 -22.03 7.82 -9.09
CA THR A 408 -23.05 7.15 -9.92
C THR A 408 -24.42 7.48 -9.35
N THR A 409 -25.24 8.11 -10.19
CA THR A 409 -26.57 8.62 -9.92
C THR A 409 -27.32 7.68 -8.99
N ASN A 410 -27.78 8.19 -7.83
CA ASN A 410 -28.91 7.56 -7.14
C ASN A 410 -30.04 7.55 -8.18
N VAL A 411 -30.37 6.40 -8.76
CA VAL A 411 -31.43 6.32 -9.78
C VAL A 411 -32.75 6.75 -9.15
N ILE A 412 -32.90 6.51 -7.83
CA ILE A 412 -34.04 6.89 -7.00
C ILE A 412 -33.53 7.15 -5.57
N ILE A 413 -34.07 8.17 -4.90
CA ILE A 413 -33.77 8.58 -3.52
C ILE A 413 -35.08 8.80 -2.78
N ASN A 414 -35.09 8.58 -1.47
CA ASN A 414 -36.25 8.83 -0.61
C ASN A 414 -36.82 10.24 -0.80
N GLY A 415 -38.14 10.30 -0.94
CA GLY A 415 -38.93 11.52 -0.73
C GLY A 415 -39.64 11.99 -1.99
N GLU A 416 -40.98 11.95 -1.93
CA GLU A 416 -41.93 12.54 -2.87
C GLU A 416 -42.04 11.81 -4.23
N ASP A 417 -43.17 11.12 -4.44
CA ASP A 417 -43.61 10.45 -5.67
C ASP A 417 -42.81 9.24 -6.19
N ILE A 418 -42.87 8.13 -5.44
CA ILE A 418 -43.05 6.83 -6.12
C ILE A 418 -44.39 6.96 -6.84
N GLN A 419 -44.39 7.05 -8.18
CA GLN A 419 -45.61 6.93 -8.97
C GLN A 419 -46.28 5.60 -8.61
N THR A 420 -47.22 5.63 -7.68
CA THR A 420 -48.11 4.53 -7.38
C THR A 420 -49.10 4.40 -8.54
N GLN A 421 -48.64 3.89 -9.69
CA GLN A 421 -49.56 3.10 -10.51
C GLN A 421 -49.73 1.75 -9.82
N ALA A 422 -50.65 1.72 -8.85
CA ALA A 422 -51.29 0.50 -8.42
C ALA A 422 -52.05 -0.08 -9.62
N ASN A 423 -51.33 -0.73 -10.55
CA ASN A 423 -51.96 -1.64 -11.50
C ASN A 423 -52.25 -2.93 -10.73
N ASN A 424 -53.37 -2.86 -9.99
CA ASN A 424 -53.99 -3.98 -9.32
C ASN A 424 -54.26 -5.10 -10.34
N THR A 425 -53.38 -6.08 -10.37
CA THR A 425 -53.72 -7.44 -10.84
C THR A 425 -53.47 -8.45 -9.72
N GLY A 426 -53.83 -8.08 -8.49
CA GLY A 426 -53.81 -8.95 -7.31
C GLY A 426 -54.28 -8.18 -6.08
N SER A 427 -55.18 -8.74 -5.29
CA SER A 427 -55.94 -8.07 -4.23
C SER A 427 -55.08 -7.69 -3.01
N GLY A 428 -54.57 -6.46 -2.95
CA GLY A 428 -53.85 -5.90 -1.80
C GLY A 428 -53.86 -4.37 -1.74
N THR A 429 -53.56 -3.78 -0.59
CA THR A 429 -53.51 -2.32 -0.36
C THR A 429 -52.13 -1.87 0.12
N ALA A 430 -51.61 -0.79 -0.45
CA ALA A 430 -50.38 -0.13 -0.02
C ALA A 430 -50.70 1.25 0.58
N THR A 431 -50.25 1.52 1.81
CA THR A 431 -50.55 2.75 2.55
C THR A 431 -49.27 3.35 3.12
N LYS A 432 -49.06 4.66 2.92
CA LYS A 432 -47.97 5.41 3.57
C LYS A 432 -48.33 5.64 5.03
N MET A 433 -47.47 5.20 5.93
CA MET A 433 -47.61 5.34 7.38
C MET A 433 -46.72 6.48 7.85
N LEU A 434 -47.29 7.43 8.59
CA LEU A 434 -46.62 8.66 9.05
C LEU A 434 -46.37 8.66 10.57
N ASN A 435 -46.53 7.52 11.24
CA ASN A 435 -46.59 7.42 12.70
C ASN A 435 -45.25 7.05 13.38
N GLU A 436 -44.16 6.98 12.62
CA GLU A 436 -42.80 6.78 13.13
C GLU A 436 -41.92 7.98 12.72
N ALA A 437 -40.77 8.15 13.38
CA ALA A 437 -39.81 9.22 13.07
C ALA A 437 -39.38 9.22 11.59
N ILE A 438 -39.44 8.06 10.95
CA ILE A 438 -39.22 7.88 9.52
C ILE A 438 -40.52 7.31 8.92
N PRO A 439 -41.18 8.03 7.99
CA PRO A 439 -42.32 7.50 7.25
C PRO A 439 -41.96 6.20 6.53
N TYR A 440 -42.86 5.24 6.56
CA TYR A 440 -42.68 3.96 5.87
C TYR A 440 -43.93 3.58 5.08
N TRP A 441 -43.76 2.70 4.10
CA TRP A 441 -44.88 2.16 3.35
C TRP A 441 -45.26 0.79 3.89
N ARG A 442 -46.55 0.55 4.06
CA ARG A 442 -47.11 -0.72 4.49
C ARG A 442 -47.92 -1.34 3.36
N VAL A 443 -47.61 -2.58 3.02
CA VAL A 443 -48.36 -3.39 2.05
C VAL A 443 -49.07 -4.51 2.78
N THR A 444 -50.39 -4.61 2.57
CA THR A 444 -51.26 -5.62 3.18
C THR A 444 -51.98 -6.40 2.08
N ALA A 445 -51.88 -7.74 2.11
CA ALA A 445 -52.66 -8.61 1.22
C ALA A 445 -54.09 -8.81 1.72
N SER A 446 -55.12 -8.67 0.87
CA SER A 446 -56.50 -8.98 1.27
C SER A 446 -56.78 -10.48 1.16
N ALA A 447 -57.45 -11.02 2.19
CA ALA A 447 -57.74 -12.44 2.30
C ALA A 447 -58.87 -12.83 1.32
N GLY A 448 -58.53 -13.50 0.21
CA GLY A 448 -59.50 -14.02 -0.72
C GLY A 448 -58.91 -14.80 -1.90
N THR A 449 -58.86 -16.13 -1.76
CA THR A 449 -58.97 -17.17 -2.82
C THR A 449 -58.15 -17.02 -4.13
N VAL A 450 -57.02 -17.74 -4.24
CA VAL A 450 -56.78 -18.91 -5.14
C VAL A 450 -55.29 -19.08 -5.52
N SER A 451 -54.87 -20.34 -5.42
CA SER A 451 -53.79 -21.12 -6.07
C SER A 451 -52.32 -20.72 -5.94
N THR A 452 -51.56 -21.74 -5.50
CA THR A 452 -50.19 -22.07 -5.92
C THR A 452 -49.55 -21.09 -6.90
N TYR A 453 -48.56 -20.36 -6.41
CA TYR A 453 -47.48 -19.71 -7.18
C TYR A 453 -47.76 -18.50 -8.09
N GLU A 454 -48.96 -17.91 -8.20
CA GLU A 454 -49.17 -16.98 -9.33
C GLU A 454 -49.92 -15.64 -9.15
N ASN A 455 -50.03 -15.00 -7.97
CA ASN A 455 -50.40 -13.56 -7.95
C ASN A 455 -49.80 -12.74 -6.79
N PRO A 456 -48.53 -12.29 -6.89
CA PRO A 456 -47.92 -11.33 -5.98
C PRO A 456 -48.57 -9.94 -6.06
N ILE A 457 -48.55 -9.21 -4.94
CA ILE A 457 -48.83 -7.77 -4.93
C ILE A 457 -47.59 -7.05 -5.47
N TYR A 458 -47.76 -6.27 -6.52
CA TYR A 458 -46.66 -5.60 -7.21
C TYR A 458 -46.56 -4.14 -6.77
N SER A 459 -45.45 -3.76 -6.15
CA SER A 459 -44.93 -2.40 -6.24
C SER A 459 -43.81 -2.45 -7.27
N TYR A 460 -43.96 -1.76 -8.40
CA TYR A 460 -42.92 -1.66 -9.43
C TYR A 460 -42.62 -0.19 -9.69
N MET A 461 -41.35 0.10 -10.01
CA MET A 461 -40.93 1.38 -10.53
C MET A 461 -40.44 1.17 -11.96
N GLN A 462 -41.00 1.89 -12.93
CA GLN A 462 -40.43 2.01 -14.27
C GLN A 462 -39.36 3.10 -14.21
N ASN A 463 -38.09 2.77 -14.44
CA ASN A 463 -37.11 3.80 -14.80
C ASN A 463 -35.81 3.24 -15.38
N ASN A 464 -35.37 3.86 -16.49
CA ASN A 464 -34.03 4.15 -17.03
C ASN A 464 -32.80 3.25 -16.75
N CYS A 465 -32.97 2.03 -16.23
CA CYS A 465 -31.87 1.09 -16.06
C CYS A 465 -31.42 0.56 -17.43
N ILE A 466 -30.11 0.47 -17.62
CA ILE A 466 -29.50 0.02 -18.88
C ILE A 466 -29.31 -1.49 -18.81
N GLU A 467 -29.80 -2.20 -19.82
CA GLU A 467 -29.61 -3.66 -19.94
C GLU A 467 -28.13 -4.04 -19.97
N GLY A 468 -27.74 -5.05 -19.18
CA GLY A 468 -26.37 -5.52 -19.04
C GLY A 468 -25.54 -4.80 -17.97
N GLN A 469 -26.05 -3.74 -17.34
CA GLN A 469 -25.34 -3.03 -16.27
C GLN A 469 -25.61 -3.62 -14.88
N VAL A 470 -24.65 -3.47 -13.97
CA VAL A 470 -24.74 -3.95 -12.58
C VAL A 470 -25.35 -2.87 -11.70
N TYR A 471 -26.37 -3.25 -10.94
CA TYR A 471 -27.04 -2.40 -9.97
C TYR A 471 -27.06 -3.04 -8.58
N THR A 472 -26.98 -2.23 -7.54
CA THR A 472 -27.26 -2.62 -6.15
C THR A 472 -28.52 -1.92 -5.67
N ILE A 473 -29.47 -2.71 -5.17
CA ILE A 473 -30.63 -2.22 -4.41
C ILE A 473 -30.37 -2.35 -2.92
N SER A 474 -30.76 -1.36 -2.13
CA SER A 474 -30.80 -1.43 -0.67
C SER A 474 -32.11 -0.86 -0.12
N CYS A 475 -32.67 -1.52 0.89
CA CYS A 475 -33.81 -1.00 1.66
C CYS A 475 -33.87 -1.60 3.06
N GLU A 476 -34.65 -1.00 3.95
CA GLU A 476 -35.02 -1.60 5.23
C GLU A 476 -36.43 -2.19 5.15
N VAL A 477 -36.57 -3.43 5.58
CA VAL A 477 -37.86 -4.15 5.61
C VAL A 477 -38.23 -4.58 7.02
N ARG A 478 -39.53 -4.68 7.29
CA ARG A 478 -40.07 -5.24 8.53
C ARG A 478 -41.29 -6.10 8.22
N ILE A 479 -41.32 -7.31 8.77
CA ILE A 479 -42.40 -8.28 8.62
C ILE A 479 -42.95 -8.70 10.00
N PRO A 480 -44.25 -9.00 10.14
CA PRO A 480 -44.87 -9.25 11.44
C PRO A 480 -44.49 -10.59 12.07
N THR A 481 -44.10 -11.56 11.25
CA THR A 481 -43.67 -12.90 11.67
C THR A 481 -42.32 -13.18 11.04
N ALA A 482 -41.42 -13.84 11.77
CA ALA A 482 -40.09 -14.15 11.27
C ALA A 482 -40.19 -15.02 10.00
N GLY A 483 -39.40 -14.70 8.99
CA GLY A 483 -39.51 -15.35 7.68
C GLY A 483 -38.59 -14.75 6.63
N ASP A 484 -38.81 -15.14 5.38
CA ASP A 484 -37.96 -14.74 4.27
C ASP A 484 -38.61 -13.61 3.45
N VAL A 485 -37.78 -12.72 2.90
CA VAL A 485 -38.18 -11.64 1.98
C VAL A 485 -37.34 -11.77 0.72
N SER A 486 -37.96 -11.96 -0.43
CA SER A 486 -37.27 -11.95 -1.74
C SER A 486 -37.73 -10.79 -2.60
N PHE A 487 -36.86 -10.41 -3.53
CA PHE A 487 -37.19 -9.55 -4.64
C PHE A 487 -37.62 -10.37 -5.87
N TYR A 488 -38.50 -9.81 -6.70
CA TYR A 488 -39.01 -10.45 -7.91
C TYR A 488 -37.90 -10.73 -8.96
N ASN A 489 -38.16 -11.61 -9.93
CA ASN A 489 -37.23 -11.99 -11.01
C ASN A 489 -35.85 -12.52 -10.55
N ASN A 490 -35.79 -13.24 -9.42
CA ASN A 490 -34.56 -13.83 -8.87
C ASN A 490 -33.43 -12.81 -8.56
N ILE A 491 -33.77 -11.54 -8.31
CA ILE A 491 -32.80 -10.53 -7.87
C ILE A 491 -32.13 -10.94 -6.55
N GLY A 492 -32.86 -11.68 -5.70
CA GLY A 492 -32.30 -12.34 -4.53
C GLY A 492 -33.31 -12.56 -3.41
N LYS A 493 -32.93 -13.43 -2.46
CA LYS A 493 -33.73 -13.83 -1.29
C LYS A 493 -32.95 -13.56 -0.01
N ASN A 494 -33.56 -12.82 0.92
CA ASN A 494 -33.06 -12.60 2.27
C ASN A 494 -33.80 -13.55 3.23
N THR A 495 -33.06 -14.44 3.90
CA THR A 495 -33.64 -15.46 4.78
C THR A 495 -33.54 -15.07 6.25
N GLY A 496 -34.51 -15.49 7.06
CA GLY A 496 -34.42 -15.35 8.52
C GLY A 496 -34.58 -13.91 9.03
N ILE A 497 -35.39 -13.10 8.35
CA ILE A 497 -35.74 -11.75 8.82
C ILE A 497 -36.53 -11.87 10.13
N PRO A 498 -36.09 -11.23 11.22
CA PRO A 498 -36.76 -11.28 12.52
C PRO A 498 -38.14 -10.62 12.50
N ALA A 499 -39.07 -11.16 13.29
CA ALA A 499 -40.42 -10.62 13.44
C ALA A 499 -40.37 -9.20 14.05
N ASN A 500 -41.11 -8.26 13.44
CA ASN A 500 -41.33 -6.88 13.88
C ASN A 500 -40.06 -6.01 14.04
N ALA A 501 -38.93 -6.41 13.46
CA ALA A 501 -37.70 -5.62 13.48
C ALA A 501 -37.36 -5.09 12.09
N TRP A 502 -36.99 -3.81 12.01
CA TRP A 502 -36.42 -3.21 10.81
C TRP A 502 -35.08 -3.87 10.50
N THR A 503 -35.00 -4.53 9.37
CA THR A 503 -33.81 -5.27 8.92
C THR A 503 -33.36 -4.71 7.58
N GLN A 504 -32.10 -4.30 7.50
CA GLN A 504 -31.52 -3.83 6.26
C GLN A 504 -31.27 -5.02 5.32
N ILE A 505 -31.68 -4.87 4.07
CA ILE A 505 -31.46 -5.85 3.01
C ILE A 505 -30.87 -5.16 1.78
N PHE A 506 -30.01 -5.87 1.06
CA PHE A 506 -29.45 -5.40 -0.20
C PHE A 506 -29.17 -6.55 -1.16
N HIS A 507 -29.25 -6.28 -2.46
CA HIS A 507 -28.87 -7.23 -3.51
C HIS A 507 -28.18 -6.52 -4.66
N THR A 508 -27.10 -7.11 -5.16
CA THR A 508 -26.45 -6.71 -6.40
C THR A 508 -26.92 -7.64 -7.52
N PHE A 509 -27.33 -7.07 -8.64
CA PHE A 509 -27.84 -7.82 -9.79
C PHE A 509 -27.48 -7.12 -11.11
N THR A 510 -27.38 -7.89 -12.18
CA THR A 510 -27.25 -7.34 -13.54
C THR A 510 -28.65 -7.11 -14.10
N PHE A 511 -28.96 -5.88 -14.53
CA PHE A 511 -30.27 -5.54 -15.04
C PHE A 511 -30.48 -6.18 -16.42
N THR A 512 -31.57 -6.92 -16.58
CA THR A 512 -32.06 -7.45 -17.87
C THR A 512 -33.42 -6.82 -18.16
N SER A 513 -33.74 -6.61 -19.44
CA SER A 513 -35.05 -6.04 -19.81
C SER A 513 -36.20 -6.86 -19.21
N GLY A 514 -37.21 -6.19 -18.64
CA GLY A 514 -38.36 -6.82 -17.98
C GLY A 514 -38.25 -7.02 -16.46
N TYR A 515 -37.17 -6.57 -15.81
CA TYR A 515 -37.07 -6.60 -14.35
C TYR A 515 -38.05 -5.63 -13.69
N ARG A 516 -38.91 -6.17 -12.82
CA ARG A 516 -39.74 -5.38 -11.89
C ARG A 516 -39.13 -5.48 -10.50
N ILE A 517 -38.80 -4.35 -9.90
CA ILE A 517 -38.14 -4.29 -8.59
C ILE A 517 -39.22 -4.12 -7.52
N GLY A 518 -39.49 -5.17 -6.76
CA GLY A 518 -40.48 -5.18 -5.67
C GLY A 518 -40.29 -6.39 -4.74
N GLY A 519 -40.69 -6.24 -3.48
CA GLY A 519 -40.68 -7.32 -2.48
C GLY A 519 -41.95 -8.16 -2.55
N HIS A 520 -41.85 -9.46 -2.23
CA HIS A 520 -43.00 -10.37 -2.16
C HIS A 520 -43.20 -10.93 -0.73
N THR A 521 -44.45 -11.15 -0.33
CA THR A 521 -44.80 -11.88 0.90
C THR A 521 -45.99 -12.83 0.66
N TYR A 522 -46.19 -13.82 1.54
CA TYR A 522 -47.24 -14.85 1.41
C TYR A 522 -48.65 -14.29 1.71
N ALA A 523 -49.70 -14.94 1.19
CA ALA A 523 -51.09 -14.53 1.46
C ALA A 523 -51.38 -14.45 2.97
N GLY A 524 -51.89 -13.31 3.44
CA GLY A 524 -52.16 -13.03 4.87
C GLY A 524 -51.01 -12.38 5.64
N SER A 525 -49.94 -11.91 4.98
CA SER A 525 -48.80 -11.25 5.61
C SER A 525 -48.68 -9.77 5.25
N GLN A 526 -48.02 -9.01 6.13
CA GLN A 526 -47.76 -7.58 6.01
C GLN A 526 -46.28 -7.34 5.72
N LEU A 527 -45.94 -6.41 4.81
CA LEU A 527 -44.57 -5.97 4.56
C LEU A 527 -44.48 -4.46 4.74
N ASP A 528 -43.64 -4.01 5.64
CA ASP A 528 -43.29 -2.61 5.81
C ASP A 528 -41.91 -2.35 5.18
N TYR A 529 -41.73 -1.24 4.45
CA TYR A 529 -40.42 -0.84 3.89
C TYR A 529 -40.14 0.65 4.01
N ARG A 530 -38.85 1.00 4.16
CA ARG A 530 -38.31 2.37 4.20
C ARG A 530 -36.86 2.43 3.69
N HIS A 531 -36.30 3.63 3.54
CA HIS A 531 -34.91 3.86 3.11
C HIS A 531 -34.56 3.15 1.79
N TRP A 532 -35.33 3.41 0.72
CA TRP A 532 -35.11 2.71 -0.54
C TRP A 532 -34.05 3.41 -1.40
N GLN A 533 -33.09 2.66 -1.93
CA GLN A 533 -32.02 3.18 -2.79
C GLN A 533 -31.68 2.18 -3.92
N LEU A 534 -31.43 2.70 -5.12
CA LEU A 534 -30.96 1.93 -6.28
C LEU A 534 -29.74 2.63 -6.90
N GLU A 535 -28.63 1.90 -7.01
CA GLU A 535 -27.31 2.43 -7.38
C GLU A 535 -26.72 1.61 -8.54
N GLN A 536 -26.15 2.22 -9.58
CA GLN A 536 -25.48 1.52 -10.67
C GLN A 536 -24.03 1.16 -10.30
N LYS A 537 -23.84 0.21 -9.37
CA LYS A 537 -22.52 -0.23 -8.90
C LYS A 537 -22.60 -1.64 -8.30
N PRO A 538 -21.46 -2.31 -8.01
CA PRO A 538 -21.48 -3.69 -7.51
C PRO A 538 -21.61 -3.84 -5.98
N TYR A 539 -21.72 -2.75 -5.21
CA TYR A 539 -21.77 -2.77 -3.75
C TYR A 539 -22.73 -1.71 -3.17
N ALA A 540 -23.27 -1.94 -1.97
CA ALA A 540 -24.15 -0.99 -1.29
C ALA A 540 -23.34 0.10 -0.55
N THR A 541 -23.81 1.35 -0.58
CA THR A 541 -23.29 2.42 0.31
C THR A 541 -24.23 2.75 1.46
N PRO A 542 -23.76 3.46 2.51
CA PRO A 542 -24.63 3.97 3.56
C PRO A 542 -25.75 4.85 2.97
N PHE A 543 -26.93 4.80 3.59
CA PHE A 543 -28.09 5.60 3.16
C PHE A 543 -27.76 7.10 3.21
N VAL A 544 -28.08 7.82 2.13
CA VAL A 544 -27.92 9.27 2.02
C VAL A 544 -29.26 9.86 1.60
N ASP A 545 -29.81 10.79 2.39
CA ASP A 545 -30.97 11.58 1.99
C ASP A 545 -30.54 12.63 0.95
N GLY A 546 -30.95 12.44 -0.32
CA GLY A 546 -30.76 13.41 -1.40
C GLY A 546 -29.77 13.01 -2.51
N THR A 547 -29.73 13.84 -3.57
CA THR A 547 -28.89 13.62 -4.76
C THR A 547 -27.46 14.04 -4.44
N ARG A 548 -26.50 13.13 -4.56
CA ARG A 548 -25.08 13.52 -4.60
C ARG A 548 -24.82 14.26 -5.92
N LEU A 549 -24.77 15.59 -5.87
CA LEU A 549 -24.05 16.34 -6.89
C LEU A 549 -22.55 16.10 -6.66
N GLY A 550 -21.83 15.79 -7.75
CA GLY A 550 -20.45 15.29 -7.72
C GLY A 550 -19.54 16.05 -6.75
N SER A 551 -18.76 15.31 -5.96
CA SER A 551 -17.71 15.92 -5.17
C SER A 551 -16.58 16.37 -6.09
N LEU A 552 -16.31 17.68 -6.14
CA LEU A 552 -15.10 18.22 -6.77
C LEU A 552 -13.90 17.78 -5.92
N LYS A 553 -13.08 16.85 -6.43
CA LYS A 553 -11.82 16.46 -5.76
C LYS A 553 -10.64 17.10 -6.48
N ALA A 554 -9.86 17.89 -5.76
CA ALA A 554 -8.53 18.30 -6.20
C ALA A 554 -7.57 17.12 -5.99
N PRO A 555 -6.61 16.86 -6.91
CA PRO A 555 -5.63 15.81 -6.74
C PRO A 555 -4.74 16.13 -5.54
N ALA A 556 -4.59 15.14 -4.68
CA ALA A 556 -3.74 15.18 -3.50
C ALA A 556 -2.25 15.47 -3.83
N SER A 557 -1.81 15.31 -5.07
CA SER A 557 -0.41 15.49 -5.48
C SER A 557 -0.29 16.01 -6.91
N GLY A 558 0.65 16.93 -7.17
CA GLY A 558 1.03 17.34 -8.53
C GLY A 558 0.78 18.80 -8.91
N LEU A 559 0.20 19.62 -8.03
CA LEU A 559 0.06 21.06 -8.28
C LEU A 559 1.31 21.80 -7.81
N SER A 560 2.04 22.40 -8.76
CA SER A 560 3.18 23.27 -8.45
C SER A 560 2.70 24.69 -8.10
N PRO A 561 3.36 25.41 -7.17
CA PRO A 561 2.99 26.79 -6.79
C PRO A 561 2.94 27.80 -7.95
N SER A 562 3.51 27.47 -9.11
CA SER A 562 3.51 28.30 -10.31
C SER A 562 2.26 28.17 -11.19
N GLN A 563 1.24 27.43 -10.76
CA GLN A 563 0.05 27.13 -11.58
C GLN A 563 -1.22 27.73 -10.97
N GLY A 564 -1.44 29.02 -11.22
CA GLY A 564 -2.78 29.63 -11.31
C GLY A 564 -3.53 29.91 -10.01
N THR A 565 -4.23 31.05 -10.00
CA THR A 565 -5.28 31.40 -9.04
C THR A 565 -6.48 30.48 -9.24
N ILE A 566 -6.99 29.84 -8.17
CA ILE A 566 -8.29 29.16 -8.22
C ILE A 566 -9.34 30.17 -7.75
N SER A 567 -10.13 30.70 -8.69
CA SER A 567 -11.25 31.59 -8.40
C SER A 567 -12.50 30.77 -8.11
N LEU A 568 -13.02 30.85 -6.88
CA LEU A 568 -14.21 30.12 -6.44
C LEU A 568 -15.37 31.11 -6.29
N ARG A 569 -16.33 31.10 -7.21
CA ARG A 569 -17.58 31.87 -7.05
C ARG A 569 -18.53 31.08 -6.13
N ALA A 570 -18.59 31.46 -4.86
CA ALA A 570 -19.60 30.95 -3.93
C ALA A 570 -20.91 31.71 -4.14
N LYS A 571 -21.94 31.06 -4.69
CA LYS A 571 -23.30 31.62 -4.71
C LYS A 571 -23.89 31.44 -3.31
N ASN A 572 -24.36 32.53 -2.69
CA ASN A 572 -25.11 32.46 -1.43
C ASN A 572 -26.36 31.57 -1.66
N LEU A 573 -26.32 30.35 -1.13
CA LEU A 573 -27.43 29.40 -1.20
C LEU A 573 -28.22 29.54 0.09
N SER A 574 -29.14 30.51 0.11
CA SER A 574 -30.22 30.60 1.10
C SER A 574 -31.14 29.34 1.13
N ALA A 575 -30.85 28.32 0.32
CA ALA A 575 -31.55 27.05 0.25
C ALA A 575 -30.73 25.82 0.70
N SER A 576 -29.47 25.97 1.14
CA SER A 576 -28.72 24.83 1.71
C SER A 576 -29.13 24.63 3.17
N ALA A 577 -29.58 23.42 3.53
CA ALA A 577 -30.07 23.08 4.87
C ALA A 577 -29.05 23.35 6.00
N ASN A 578 -27.76 23.54 5.68
CA ASN A 578 -26.68 23.82 6.64
C ASN A 578 -25.92 25.13 6.39
N GLY A 579 -26.37 26.01 5.46
CA GLY A 579 -25.88 27.39 5.34
C GLY A 579 -24.39 27.62 5.04
N ALA A 580 -23.58 26.58 4.78
CA ALA A 580 -22.14 26.71 4.54
C ALA A 580 -21.74 26.29 3.12
N VAL A 581 -20.86 27.10 2.51
CA VAL A 581 -19.96 26.67 1.43
C VAL A 581 -18.66 26.27 2.11
N LEU A 582 -18.34 24.98 2.09
CA LEU A 582 -17.07 24.44 2.61
C LEU A 582 -16.08 24.32 1.45
N ILE A 583 -14.96 25.02 1.55
CA ILE A 583 -13.80 24.81 0.67
C ILE A 583 -12.76 24.10 1.52
N ASP A 584 -12.53 22.82 1.21
CA ASP A 584 -11.54 21.98 1.87
C ASP A 584 -10.35 21.78 0.92
N LEU A 585 -9.19 22.30 1.28
CA LEU A 585 -7.93 22.10 0.56
C LEU A 585 -6.94 21.36 1.46
N PRO A 586 -7.11 20.05 1.66
CA PRO A 586 -6.14 19.26 2.39
C PRO A 586 -4.87 19.06 1.53
N LYS A 587 -3.72 19.05 2.20
CA LYS A 587 -2.50 18.45 1.64
C LYS A 587 -2.70 16.94 1.47
N SER A 588 -1.97 16.30 0.56
CA SER A 588 -2.04 14.86 0.22
C SER A 588 -2.09 13.90 1.41
N ASP A 589 -1.47 14.30 2.51
CA ASP A 589 -1.15 13.50 3.67
C ASP A 589 -2.02 13.82 4.89
N ASN A 590 -3.06 14.66 4.75
CA ASN A 590 -3.93 15.15 5.83
C ASN A 590 -3.20 15.90 6.97
N THR A 591 -1.96 16.35 6.77
CA THR A 591 -1.17 17.03 7.82
C THR A 591 -1.39 18.55 7.90
N GLN A 592 -2.03 19.13 6.88
CA GLN A 592 -2.35 20.56 6.77
C GLN A 592 -3.64 20.75 5.96
N GLY A 593 -4.42 21.78 6.29
CA GLY A 593 -5.57 22.18 5.49
C GLY A 593 -6.10 23.56 5.91
N ILE A 594 -6.36 24.43 4.94
CA ILE A 594 -7.05 25.70 5.17
C ILE A 594 -8.54 25.40 5.15
N LYS A 595 -9.22 25.65 6.27
CA LYS A 595 -10.69 25.64 6.31
C LYS A 595 -11.18 27.07 6.15
N ALA A 596 -11.87 27.32 5.04
CA ALA A 596 -12.57 28.58 4.79
C ALA A 596 -14.08 28.33 4.69
N GLY A 597 -14.88 29.13 5.38
CA GLY A 597 -16.34 29.00 5.37
C GLY A 597 -17.06 30.19 5.99
N ILE A 598 -18.40 30.12 5.95
CA ILE A 598 -19.29 31.08 6.61
C ILE A 598 -19.70 30.49 7.96
N SER A 599 -19.42 31.20 9.05
CA SER A 599 -19.69 30.75 10.41
C SER A 599 -21.19 30.63 10.67
N ASN A 600 -21.58 29.55 11.34
CA ASN A 600 -22.91 29.33 11.91
C ASN A 600 -22.90 29.38 13.46
N VAL A 601 -21.80 29.85 14.06
CA VAL A 601 -21.64 30.00 15.50
C VAL A 601 -22.48 31.17 15.98
N THR A 602 -23.24 30.96 17.06
CA THR A 602 -24.12 31.99 17.63
C THR A 602 -23.32 33.23 18.06
N GLY A 603 -23.63 34.39 17.45
CA GLY A 603 -22.94 35.67 17.65
C GLY A 603 -21.92 36.02 16.56
N HIS A 604 -21.66 35.10 15.62
CA HIS A 604 -20.74 35.26 14.49
C HIS A 604 -21.35 34.68 13.20
N GLU A 605 -22.68 34.59 13.11
CA GLU A 605 -23.35 34.04 11.94
C GLU A 605 -23.11 34.91 10.71
N GLY A 606 -22.68 34.30 9.60
CA GLY A 606 -22.39 35.04 8.36
C GLY A 606 -20.96 35.54 8.22
N GLU A 607 -20.10 35.37 9.24
CA GLU A 607 -18.69 35.77 9.17
C GLU A 607 -17.84 34.78 8.36
N VAL A 608 -16.92 35.29 7.55
CA VAL A 608 -15.93 34.46 6.85
C VAL A 608 -14.84 34.07 7.85
N PHE A 609 -14.78 32.80 8.20
CA PHE A 609 -13.66 32.27 8.96
C PHE A 609 -12.65 31.62 8.00
N ILE A 610 -11.37 31.92 8.22
CA ILE A 610 -10.25 31.18 7.67
C ILE A 610 -9.53 30.61 8.88
N THR A 611 -9.41 29.30 8.96
CA THR A 611 -8.63 28.63 10.00
C THR A 611 -7.59 27.75 9.35
N ASP A 612 -6.33 27.99 9.70
CA ASP A 612 -5.25 27.05 9.47
C ASP A 612 -5.51 25.85 10.39
N SER A 613 -5.72 24.66 9.84
CA SER A 613 -5.79 23.47 10.68
C SER A 613 -4.44 23.32 11.38
N PRO A 614 -4.40 23.14 12.71
CA PRO A 614 -3.15 23.18 13.46
C PRO A 614 -2.15 22.19 12.85
N LYS A 615 -1.00 22.70 12.38
CA LYS A 615 0.03 21.87 11.76
C LYS A 615 0.59 20.92 12.82
N ALA A 616 0.47 19.61 12.56
CA ALA A 616 1.12 18.62 13.39
C ALA A 616 2.65 18.73 13.19
N SER A 617 3.36 19.16 14.24
CA SER A 617 4.83 19.18 14.23
C SER A 617 5.42 17.80 14.54
N LYS A 618 4.64 16.95 15.23
CA LYS A 618 4.97 15.54 15.45
C LYS A 618 3.69 14.73 15.65
N SER A 619 3.61 13.57 15.00
CA SER A 619 2.60 12.55 15.27
C SER A 619 3.29 11.22 15.54
N TYR A 620 2.66 10.43 16.40
CA TYR A 620 3.11 9.10 16.79
C TYR A 620 1.90 8.17 16.90
N THR A 621 2.03 6.93 16.43
CA THR A 621 0.96 5.93 16.46
C THR A 621 1.56 4.55 16.62
N GLU A 622 0.94 3.75 17.49
CA GLU A 622 1.19 2.32 17.68
C GLU A 622 -0.13 1.58 17.44
N THR A 623 -0.17 0.70 16.45
CA THR A 623 -1.35 -0.12 16.11
C THR A 623 -1.00 -1.56 15.72
N THR A 624 0.28 -1.88 15.58
CA THR A 624 0.74 -3.19 15.13
C THR A 624 1.57 -3.90 16.19
N GLN A 625 1.74 -5.21 16.01
CA GLN A 625 2.60 -6.02 16.86
C GLN A 625 4.05 -5.49 16.88
N ALA A 626 4.54 -5.01 15.73
CA ALA A 626 5.89 -4.47 15.61
C ALA A 626 6.05 -3.16 16.41
N ASP A 627 5.05 -2.29 16.38
CA ASP A 627 5.06 -1.03 17.12
C ASP A 627 5.18 -1.30 18.62
N PHE A 628 4.30 -2.17 19.15
CA PHE A 628 4.35 -2.54 20.56
C PHE A 628 5.64 -3.31 20.91
N ASN A 629 6.18 -4.15 20.04
CA ASN A 629 7.45 -4.84 20.31
C ASN A 629 8.69 -3.93 20.33
N SER A 630 8.58 -2.70 19.83
CA SER A 630 9.71 -1.75 19.80
C SER A 630 10.06 -1.12 21.17
N GLY A 631 9.29 -1.44 22.23
CA GLY A 631 9.52 -1.01 23.61
C GLY A 631 10.13 -2.11 24.49
N THR A 632 10.35 -1.79 25.77
CA THR A 632 10.75 -2.77 26.79
C THR A 632 9.50 -3.36 27.42
N LEU A 633 9.22 -4.65 27.15
CA LEU A 633 8.04 -5.35 27.68
C LEU A 633 8.41 -6.16 28.93
N THR A 634 7.63 -5.99 29.99
CA THR A 634 7.74 -6.76 31.24
C THR A 634 6.36 -7.31 31.60
N ASP A 635 6.20 -8.64 31.62
CA ASP A 635 4.92 -9.31 31.93
C ASP A 635 3.71 -8.88 31.08
N VAL A 636 3.98 -8.32 29.90
CA VAL A 636 3.04 -8.05 28.81
C VAL A 636 3.56 -8.65 27.50
N VAL A 637 2.69 -8.80 26.51
CA VAL A 637 3.03 -9.29 25.17
C VAL A 637 2.24 -8.52 24.11
N ALA A 638 2.89 -8.26 22.98
CA ALA A 638 2.21 -7.77 21.77
C ALA A 638 1.68 -8.95 20.95
N THR A 639 0.38 -8.97 20.69
CA THR A 639 -0.28 -10.06 19.94
C THR A 639 -0.19 -9.83 18.43
N SER A 640 -0.38 -10.89 17.64
CA SER A 640 -0.42 -10.80 16.18
C SER A 640 -1.59 -9.95 15.65
N ALA A 641 -2.62 -9.73 16.47
CA ALA A 641 -3.74 -8.82 16.16
C ALA A 641 -3.37 -7.34 16.31
N GLY A 642 -2.18 -7.03 16.85
CA GLY A 642 -1.74 -5.67 17.11
C GLY A 642 -2.13 -5.14 18.50
N ASP A 643 -2.50 -6.00 19.44
CA ASP A 643 -2.88 -5.59 20.80
C ASP A 643 -1.72 -5.79 21.79
N LEU A 644 -1.62 -4.91 22.79
CA LEU A 644 -0.81 -5.15 23.99
C LEU A 644 -1.70 -5.77 25.08
N GLU A 645 -1.29 -6.91 25.62
CA GLU A 645 -2.04 -7.67 26.64
C GLU A 645 -1.11 -8.16 27.76
N LEU A 646 -1.66 -8.56 28.91
CA LEU A 646 -0.88 -9.20 29.96
C LEU A 646 -0.32 -10.53 29.46
N LYS A 647 0.94 -10.81 29.80
CA LYS A 647 1.56 -12.09 29.48
C LYS A 647 0.83 -13.18 30.27
N THR A 648 0.48 -14.28 29.61
CA THR A 648 -0.06 -15.42 30.32
C THR A 648 1.01 -16.03 31.23
N ALA A 649 0.69 -16.16 32.51
CA ALA A 649 1.45 -16.93 33.47
C ALA A 649 1.31 -18.45 33.24
N ARG A 650 0.18 -18.92 32.66
CA ARG A 650 -0.08 -20.32 32.22
C ARG A 650 -1.07 -20.36 31.04
N ASN A 651 -0.83 -21.15 29.98
CA ASN A 651 -1.80 -21.34 28.89
C ASN A 651 -2.50 -22.69 29.01
N SER A 652 -3.83 -22.71 29.19
CA SER A 652 -4.75 -23.70 28.59
C SER A 652 -6.19 -23.50 29.07
N MET A 653 -7.07 -22.86 28.30
CA MET A 653 -8.51 -23.17 28.47
C MET A 653 -8.77 -24.53 27.81
N GLY A 654 -8.34 -25.57 28.51
CA GLY A 654 -8.46 -26.97 28.13
C GLY A 654 -9.39 -27.73 29.06
N LYS A 655 -9.61 -29.00 28.75
CA LYS A 655 -10.30 -29.95 29.63
C LYS A 655 -9.24 -30.84 30.28
N ALA A 656 -9.64 -31.53 31.33
CA ALA A 656 -8.81 -32.49 32.03
C ALA A 656 -9.66 -33.69 32.45
N LEU A 657 -9.02 -34.73 33.00
CA LEU A 657 -9.75 -35.85 33.60
C LEU A 657 -9.68 -35.77 35.13
N SER A 658 -10.85 -35.88 35.76
CA SER A 658 -11.03 -35.99 37.19
C SER A 658 -11.17 -37.45 37.59
N PHE A 659 -10.40 -37.83 38.61
CA PHE A 659 -10.33 -39.16 39.21
C PHE A 659 -10.77 -39.05 40.68
N ASP A 660 -11.71 -39.89 41.09
CA ASP A 660 -12.33 -39.83 42.41
C ASP A 660 -11.55 -40.56 43.52
N GLY A 661 -10.53 -41.35 43.14
CA GLY A 661 -9.71 -42.15 44.04
C GLY A 661 -10.27 -43.55 44.38
N VAL A 662 -11.27 -44.04 43.64
CA VAL A 662 -11.96 -45.31 43.93
C VAL A 662 -11.80 -46.36 42.85
N ASP A 663 -12.13 -46.08 41.59
CA ASP A 663 -12.07 -47.06 40.50
C ASP A 663 -11.66 -46.50 39.13
N ASP A 664 -11.36 -45.20 39.06
CA ASP A 664 -11.08 -44.47 37.82
C ASP A 664 -9.70 -44.76 37.21
N TYR A 665 -9.64 -45.04 35.90
CA TYR A 665 -8.38 -45.15 35.14
C TYR A 665 -8.55 -44.96 33.63
N VAL A 666 -7.45 -44.69 32.93
CA VAL A 666 -7.36 -44.71 31.47
C VAL A 666 -6.43 -45.83 31.01
N ASP A 667 -6.92 -46.76 30.18
CA ASP A 667 -6.11 -47.84 29.60
C ASP A 667 -5.58 -47.44 28.21
N CYS A 668 -4.27 -47.20 28.11
CA CYS A 668 -3.58 -46.75 26.90
C CYS A 668 -2.99 -47.92 26.07
N GLY A 669 -3.22 -49.16 26.51
CA GLY A 669 -2.76 -50.37 25.82
C GLY A 669 -1.26 -50.65 25.94
N ASN A 670 -0.81 -51.68 25.22
CA ASN A 670 0.58 -52.18 25.24
C ASN A 670 1.18 -52.20 23.82
N LYS A 671 1.27 -51.05 23.15
CA LYS A 671 1.93 -50.98 21.84
C LYS A 671 3.46 -51.00 21.97
N ALA A 672 4.14 -51.44 20.91
CA ALA A 672 5.60 -51.50 20.86
C ALA A 672 6.27 -50.11 21.05
N SER A 673 5.60 -49.05 20.63
CA SER A 673 5.98 -47.63 20.85
C SER A 673 6.12 -47.27 22.33
N LEU A 674 5.54 -48.05 23.25
CA LEU A 674 5.58 -47.83 24.70
C LEU A 674 6.54 -48.80 25.42
N ASN A 675 7.32 -49.58 24.67
CA ASN A 675 8.32 -50.50 25.22
C ASN A 675 9.72 -49.91 25.04
N PHE A 676 10.16 -49.14 26.05
CA PHE A 676 11.49 -48.52 26.05
C PHE A 676 12.51 -49.44 26.70
N THR A 677 13.74 -49.43 26.20
CA THR A 677 14.86 -50.19 26.79
C THR A 677 15.96 -49.28 27.32
N SER A 678 16.04 -48.00 26.88
CA SER A 678 17.16 -47.13 27.21
C SER A 678 16.78 -45.98 28.14
N ARG A 679 15.95 -45.05 27.68
CA ARG A 679 15.62 -43.80 28.39
C ARG A 679 14.12 -43.57 28.39
N VAL A 680 13.63 -42.89 29.42
CA VAL A 680 12.23 -42.50 29.50
C VAL A 680 12.10 -41.18 30.26
N THR A 681 11.18 -40.33 29.81
CA THR A 681 10.67 -39.20 30.60
C THR A 681 9.15 -39.30 30.68
N LEU A 682 8.60 -39.26 31.90
CA LEU A 682 7.17 -39.20 32.16
C LEU A 682 6.85 -37.81 32.70
N GLU A 683 5.85 -37.13 32.17
CA GLU A 683 5.43 -35.78 32.62
C GLU A 683 3.90 -35.72 32.72
N ALA A 684 3.39 -34.95 33.68
CA ALA A 684 1.97 -34.62 33.79
C ALA A 684 1.75 -33.35 34.63
N TRP A 685 0.66 -32.64 34.36
CA TRP A 685 0.08 -31.72 35.32
C TRP A 685 -0.90 -32.48 36.21
N ILE A 686 -0.81 -32.24 37.52
CA ILE A 686 -1.73 -32.85 38.49
C ILE A 686 -2.24 -31.82 39.49
N LYS A 687 -3.46 -32.04 39.97
CA LYS A 687 -4.07 -31.31 41.09
C LYS A 687 -4.74 -32.33 42.01
N GLY A 688 -4.00 -32.81 43.00
CA GLY A 688 -4.51 -33.80 43.97
C GLY A 688 -5.40 -33.16 45.03
N ASN A 689 -6.52 -33.79 45.35
CA ASN A 689 -7.36 -33.43 46.49
C ASN A 689 -6.73 -33.90 47.82
N ALA A 690 -5.93 -34.97 47.75
CA ALA A 690 -5.09 -35.45 48.83
C ALA A 690 -3.92 -36.27 48.27
N PHE A 691 -2.80 -36.31 48.99
CA PHE A 691 -1.64 -37.12 48.66
C PHE A 691 -1.34 -38.08 49.81
N ASN A 692 -2.29 -38.89 50.23
CA ASN A 692 -2.19 -39.72 51.44
C ASN A 692 -2.45 -41.22 51.17
N LEU A 693 -2.48 -41.61 49.90
CA LEU A 693 -2.70 -42.97 49.43
C LEU A 693 -1.73 -43.28 48.32
N TRP A 694 -1.42 -44.56 48.17
CA TRP A 694 -0.63 -45.04 47.04
C TRP A 694 -1.44 -44.82 45.75
N SER A 695 -0.93 -43.96 44.87
CA SER A 695 -1.61 -43.59 43.63
C SER A 695 -0.64 -43.49 42.46
N ASP A 696 -1.04 -44.01 41.31
CA ASP A 696 -0.28 -43.87 40.08
C ASP A 696 -0.78 -42.64 39.30
N ILE A 697 0.12 -41.88 38.69
CA ILE A 697 -0.24 -40.82 37.74
C ILE A 697 -0.16 -41.40 36.33
N VAL A 698 0.97 -42.01 35.98
CA VAL A 698 1.15 -42.78 34.75
C VAL A 698 2.09 -43.95 35.02
N SER A 699 1.73 -45.14 34.56
CA SER A 699 2.53 -46.35 34.79
C SER A 699 2.42 -47.37 33.67
N LYS A 700 3.45 -48.19 33.53
CA LYS A 700 3.44 -49.39 32.68
C LYS A 700 3.65 -50.62 33.55
N GLY A 701 2.55 -51.33 33.79
CA GLY A 701 2.47 -52.41 34.79
C GLY A 701 1.72 -52.00 36.05
N VAL A 702 1.13 -52.98 36.73
CA VAL A 702 0.39 -52.76 37.99
C VAL A 702 0.55 -53.92 38.97
N SER A 703 0.70 -53.55 40.25
CA SER A 703 0.33 -54.27 41.48
C SER A 703 0.95 -55.65 41.80
N TYR A 704 0.95 -55.92 43.10
CA TYR A 704 1.68 -56.94 43.87
C TYR A 704 1.92 -58.29 43.15
N GLY A 705 3.10 -58.46 42.58
CA GLY A 705 3.54 -59.70 41.92
C GLY A 705 4.00 -59.52 40.47
N ASP A 706 3.47 -58.52 39.76
CA ASP A 706 3.85 -58.22 38.37
C ASP A 706 4.96 -57.17 38.28
N LYS A 707 5.78 -57.27 37.23
CA LYS A 707 6.90 -56.34 37.00
C LYS A 707 6.37 -54.99 36.48
N VAL A 708 6.79 -53.90 37.12
CA VAL A 708 6.59 -52.51 36.65
C VAL A 708 7.74 -52.14 35.72
N ALA A 709 7.51 -51.69 34.49
CA ALA A 709 8.63 -51.17 33.68
C ALA A 709 9.06 -49.78 34.16
N TYR A 710 8.10 -48.85 34.20
CA TYR A 710 8.26 -47.48 34.67
C TYR A 710 6.95 -46.97 35.28
N MET A 711 7.04 -46.10 36.29
CA MET A 711 5.89 -45.55 37.00
C MET A 711 6.21 -44.18 37.62
N LEU A 712 5.35 -43.20 37.38
CA LEU A 712 5.32 -41.92 38.10
C LEU A 712 4.02 -41.87 38.92
N GLY A 713 4.12 -41.56 40.20
CA GLY A 713 2.97 -41.51 41.10
C GLY A 713 3.32 -40.96 42.48
N VAL A 714 2.47 -41.25 43.46
CA VAL A 714 2.61 -40.82 44.86
C VAL A 714 2.57 -42.06 45.76
N SER A 715 3.51 -42.17 46.69
CA SER A 715 3.56 -43.28 47.66
C SER A 715 2.47 -43.16 48.72
N ASN A 716 2.25 -44.24 49.48
CA ASN A 716 1.32 -44.27 50.62
C ASN A 716 1.60 -43.20 51.69
N ASP A 717 2.86 -42.78 51.83
CA ASP A 717 3.27 -41.73 52.78
C ASP A 717 3.17 -40.31 52.17
N GLY A 718 2.66 -40.20 50.96
CA GLY A 718 2.45 -38.92 50.28
C GLY A 718 3.69 -38.33 49.63
N HIS A 719 4.67 -39.15 49.28
CA HIS A 719 5.86 -38.69 48.56
C HIS A 719 5.67 -38.83 47.06
N LEU A 720 6.09 -37.84 46.27
CA LEU A 720 6.23 -38.03 44.82
C LEU A 720 7.25 -39.15 44.59
N LEU A 721 6.91 -40.11 43.74
CA LEU A 721 7.64 -41.34 43.51
C LEU A 721 7.82 -41.55 42.00
N PHE A 722 9.07 -41.71 41.57
CA PHE A 722 9.39 -42.23 40.25
C PHE A 722 10.15 -43.54 40.39
N GLU A 723 9.70 -44.55 39.65
CA GLU A 723 10.15 -45.92 39.78
C GLU A 723 10.40 -46.56 38.42
N ILE A 724 11.42 -47.41 38.36
CA ILE A 724 11.81 -48.15 37.17
C ILE A 724 12.32 -49.55 37.55
N ASN A 725 12.04 -50.57 36.73
CA ASN A 725 12.78 -51.84 36.79
C ASN A 725 13.85 -51.83 35.71
N VAL A 726 15.10 -52.05 36.12
CA VAL A 726 16.24 -52.18 35.22
C VAL A 726 17.11 -53.37 35.63
N GLY A 727 17.50 -54.19 34.67
CA GLY A 727 18.33 -55.38 34.92
C GLY A 727 17.69 -56.37 35.92
N GLY A 728 16.36 -56.48 35.93
CA GLY A 728 15.62 -57.34 36.87
C GLY A 728 15.49 -56.81 38.30
N VAL A 729 15.94 -55.58 38.58
CA VAL A 729 15.88 -54.96 39.91
C VAL A 729 15.06 -53.68 39.89
N ARG A 730 14.26 -53.47 40.95
CA ARG A 730 13.41 -52.30 41.15
C ARG A 730 14.18 -51.16 41.80
N TYR A 731 14.20 -50.01 41.15
CA TYR A 731 14.78 -48.78 41.67
C TYR A 731 13.72 -47.69 41.74
N ASN A 732 13.80 -46.86 42.78
CA ASN A 732 12.91 -45.72 42.94
C ASN A 732 13.63 -44.51 43.54
N VAL A 733 13.08 -43.34 43.29
CA VAL A 733 13.44 -42.08 43.90
C VAL A 733 12.17 -41.41 44.42
N THR A 734 12.25 -40.83 45.63
CA THR A 734 11.09 -40.21 46.29
C THR A 734 11.38 -38.81 46.77
N TRP A 735 10.35 -37.96 46.84
CA TRP A 735 10.43 -36.64 47.44
C TRP A 735 9.19 -36.30 48.28
N SER A 736 9.40 -35.81 49.50
CA SER A 736 8.37 -35.76 50.55
C SER A 736 7.47 -34.52 50.58
N GLY A 737 7.70 -33.53 49.72
CA GLY A 737 7.04 -32.23 49.82
C GLY A 737 5.69 -32.11 49.09
N MET A 738 5.03 -33.19 48.67
CA MET A 738 3.78 -33.11 47.89
C MET A 738 2.61 -32.50 48.67
N GLN A 739 2.58 -32.67 50.00
CA GLN A 739 1.50 -32.14 50.85
C GLN A 739 1.30 -30.62 50.70
N GLN A 740 2.34 -29.86 50.37
CA GLN A 740 2.22 -28.41 50.19
C GLN A 740 1.45 -28.00 48.92
N TYR A 741 1.23 -28.93 47.98
CA TYR A 741 0.57 -28.70 46.71
C TYR A 741 -0.86 -29.27 46.66
N VAL A 742 -1.42 -29.71 47.79
CA VAL A 742 -2.82 -30.17 47.85
C VAL A 742 -3.74 -29.05 47.35
N GLY A 743 -4.65 -29.40 46.43
CA GLY A 743 -5.57 -28.46 45.80
C GLY A 743 -4.93 -27.47 44.81
N GLN A 744 -3.64 -27.63 44.48
CA GLN A 744 -2.91 -26.76 43.54
C GLN A 744 -2.43 -27.55 42.32
N TRP A 745 -2.42 -26.91 41.16
CA TRP A 745 -1.82 -27.48 39.95
C TRP A 745 -0.30 -27.47 40.05
N VAL A 746 0.31 -28.65 39.96
CA VAL A 746 1.75 -28.88 39.98
C VAL A 746 2.17 -29.75 38.79
N HIS A 747 3.25 -29.36 38.11
CA HIS A 747 3.84 -30.17 37.06
C HIS A 747 4.85 -31.13 37.69
N VAL A 748 4.73 -32.43 37.38
CA VAL A 748 5.62 -33.47 37.87
C VAL A 748 6.27 -34.19 36.70
N ALA A 749 7.57 -34.50 36.83
CA ALA A 749 8.26 -35.29 35.83
C ALA A 749 9.26 -36.26 36.44
N GLY A 750 9.34 -37.47 35.87
CA GLY A 750 10.33 -38.49 36.18
C GLY A 750 11.22 -38.75 34.97
N VAL A 751 12.54 -38.64 35.14
CA VAL A 751 13.52 -38.83 34.04
C VAL A 751 14.47 -39.97 34.38
N TYR A 752 14.63 -40.90 33.43
CA TYR A 752 15.69 -41.91 33.45
C TYR A 752 16.62 -41.76 32.24
N ASP A 753 17.90 -41.51 32.49
CA ASP A 753 18.92 -41.27 31.46
C ASP A 753 19.87 -42.47 31.20
N ARG A 754 19.52 -43.65 31.73
CA ARG A 754 20.35 -44.86 31.93
C ARG A 754 21.24 -44.83 33.16
N SER A 755 21.74 -43.66 33.53
CA SER A 755 22.69 -43.48 34.64
C SER A 755 22.06 -42.85 35.88
N ARG A 756 20.94 -42.14 35.74
CA ARG A 756 20.28 -41.43 36.83
C ARG A 756 18.77 -41.57 36.72
N LEU A 757 18.14 -41.66 37.89
CA LEU A 757 16.69 -41.62 38.06
C LEU A 757 16.36 -40.33 38.82
N ILE A 758 15.60 -39.42 38.21
CA ILE A 758 15.46 -38.03 38.65
C ILE A 758 13.98 -37.64 38.75
N LEU A 759 13.63 -36.88 39.77
CA LEU A 759 12.33 -36.24 39.95
C LEU A 759 12.42 -34.72 39.77
N TYR A 760 11.50 -34.18 38.99
CA TYR A 760 11.31 -32.74 38.80
C TYR A 760 9.91 -32.32 39.26
N ILE A 761 9.83 -31.15 39.89
CA ILE A 761 8.57 -30.48 40.24
C ILE A 761 8.62 -29.06 39.74
N ASN A 762 7.63 -28.66 38.93
CA ASN A 762 7.58 -27.37 38.23
C ASN A 762 8.90 -27.07 37.50
N GLY A 763 9.52 -28.09 36.91
CA GLY A 763 10.79 -28.00 36.20
C GLY A 763 12.03 -27.86 37.10
N GLU A 764 11.89 -27.95 38.43
CA GLU A 764 13.02 -27.97 39.38
C GLU A 764 13.39 -29.39 39.79
N GLU A 765 14.67 -29.75 39.69
CA GLU A 765 15.17 -31.03 40.21
C GLU A 765 14.96 -31.08 41.73
N LYS A 766 14.31 -32.15 42.22
CA LYS A 766 14.02 -32.33 43.65
C LYS A 766 14.77 -33.49 44.28
N ALA A 767 14.97 -34.56 43.53
CA ALA A 767 15.67 -35.74 44.01
C ALA A 767 16.25 -36.52 42.82
N ALA A 768 17.40 -37.16 43.05
CA ALA A 768 18.03 -38.03 42.07
C ALA A 768 18.77 -39.18 42.75
N ILE A 769 18.84 -40.34 42.09
CA ILE A 769 19.76 -41.43 42.44
C ILE A 769 20.57 -41.84 41.21
N SER A 770 21.77 -42.39 41.44
CA SER A 770 22.66 -42.89 40.38
C SER A 770 22.53 -44.40 40.20
N LEU A 771 22.62 -44.87 38.96
CA LEU A 771 22.47 -46.24 38.49
C LEU A 771 23.57 -46.60 37.48
N ASN A 772 23.79 -47.89 37.25
CA ASN A 772 24.93 -48.41 36.48
C ASN A 772 24.62 -48.66 34.98
N ASN A 773 24.10 -47.65 34.28
CA ASN A 773 23.84 -47.73 32.83
C ASN A 773 23.07 -49.01 32.41
N LEU A 774 21.93 -49.24 33.06
CA LEU A 774 21.11 -50.43 32.86
C LEU A 774 20.00 -50.16 31.85
N ASP A 775 19.46 -51.23 31.28
CA ASP A 775 18.32 -51.17 30.36
C ASP A 775 17.02 -51.42 31.12
N ILE A 776 15.95 -50.77 30.68
CA ILE A 776 14.60 -50.90 31.21
C ILE A 776 14.03 -52.28 30.86
N ASP A 777 13.50 -52.97 31.87
CA ASP A 777 12.84 -54.26 31.69
C ASP A 777 11.56 -54.09 30.86
N ILE A 778 11.41 -54.90 29.80
CA ILE A 778 10.19 -54.94 28.99
C ILE A 778 9.13 -55.80 29.69
N VAL A 779 7.89 -55.32 29.73
CA VAL A 779 6.74 -55.99 30.33
C VAL A 779 5.56 -56.01 29.37
N SER A 780 4.72 -57.04 29.44
CA SER A 780 3.54 -57.21 28.57
C SER A 780 2.30 -56.46 29.06
N THR A 781 2.39 -55.79 30.22
CA THR A 781 1.30 -55.02 30.80
C THR A 781 1.12 -53.67 30.09
N PRO A 782 -0.12 -53.16 30.00
CA PRO A 782 -0.41 -51.90 29.33
C PRO A 782 0.10 -50.68 30.11
N VAL A 783 0.20 -49.56 29.39
CA VAL A 783 0.33 -48.22 30.00
C VAL A 783 -1.03 -47.77 30.49
N ARG A 784 -1.07 -47.19 31.69
CA ARG A 784 -2.29 -46.63 32.28
C ARG A 784 -2.02 -45.26 32.87
N ILE A 785 -3.02 -44.37 32.76
CA ILE A 785 -3.06 -43.08 33.47
C ILE A 785 -4.05 -43.25 34.61
N CYS A 786 -3.55 -43.11 35.83
CA CYS A 786 -4.15 -43.70 37.05
C CYS A 786 -4.29 -45.22 36.91
N ALA A 787 -3.67 -46.02 37.78
CA ALA A 787 -3.62 -47.46 37.57
C ALA A 787 -4.63 -48.21 38.46
N PRO A 788 -5.27 -49.31 38.00
CA PRO A 788 -6.19 -50.09 38.81
C PRO A 788 -5.56 -50.52 40.15
N SER A 789 -6.32 -50.36 41.23
CA SER A 789 -5.91 -50.57 42.63
C SER A 789 -4.91 -49.56 43.21
N ARG A 790 -4.55 -48.50 42.46
CA ARG A 790 -3.66 -47.40 42.89
C ARG A 790 -4.24 -46.08 42.40
N TYR A 791 -5.45 -45.78 42.84
CA TYR A 791 -6.27 -44.71 42.30
C TYR A 791 -5.81 -43.32 42.79
N PHE A 792 -5.68 -42.40 41.85
CA PHE A 792 -5.41 -40.99 42.11
C PHE A 792 -6.71 -40.28 42.49
N ASN A 793 -6.67 -39.45 43.52
CA ASN A 793 -7.80 -38.59 43.90
C ASN A 793 -7.48 -37.14 43.53
N GLY A 794 -8.00 -36.68 42.40
CA GLY A 794 -7.73 -35.36 41.87
C GLY A 794 -7.88 -35.27 40.36
N ILE A 795 -7.32 -34.21 39.78
CA ILE A 795 -7.38 -33.93 38.34
C ILE A 795 -5.99 -34.14 37.72
N ILE A 796 -5.94 -34.80 36.56
CA ILE A 796 -4.72 -35.00 35.77
C ILE A 796 -4.92 -34.36 34.39
N ASP A 797 -3.91 -33.67 33.90
CA ASP A 797 -3.89 -32.97 32.62
C ASP A 797 -2.52 -33.14 31.92
N ASP A 798 -2.51 -33.00 30.59
CA ASP A 798 -1.31 -32.86 29.76
C ASP A 798 -0.24 -33.96 30.01
N VAL A 799 -0.67 -35.24 29.94
CA VAL A 799 0.20 -36.40 30.22
C VAL A 799 1.09 -36.69 29.02
N ARG A 800 2.40 -36.78 29.25
CA ARG A 800 3.42 -36.96 28.21
C ARG A 800 4.36 -38.11 28.56
N ILE A 801 4.68 -38.90 27.55
CA ILE A 801 5.72 -39.94 27.61
C ILE A 801 6.71 -39.68 26.50
N TRP A 802 8.00 -39.62 26.87
CA TRP A 802 9.11 -39.49 25.95
C TRP A 802 10.03 -40.71 26.04
N ASN A 803 10.56 -41.15 24.90
CA ASN A 803 11.60 -42.20 24.83
C ASN A 803 13.03 -41.64 24.93
N ILE A 804 13.15 -40.36 25.31
CA ILE A 804 14.41 -39.66 25.56
C ILE A 804 14.45 -39.18 27.01
N ALA A 805 15.67 -38.97 27.53
CA ALA A 805 15.86 -38.27 28.79
C ALA A 805 15.85 -36.77 28.54
N ARG A 806 14.81 -36.08 29.02
CA ARG A 806 14.65 -34.64 28.88
C ARG A 806 15.53 -33.93 29.90
N THR A 807 16.19 -32.85 29.49
CA THR A 807 16.94 -31.99 30.40
C THR A 807 16.01 -31.12 31.23
N GLN A 808 16.49 -30.62 32.38
CA GLN A 808 15.73 -29.70 33.23
C GLN A 808 15.21 -28.48 32.44
N GLN A 809 16.06 -27.89 31.60
CA GLN A 809 15.71 -26.73 30.79
C GLN A 809 14.59 -27.07 29.80
N GLN A 810 14.71 -28.21 29.10
CA GLN A 810 13.69 -28.72 28.19
C GLN A 810 12.34 -28.95 28.89
N ILE A 811 12.34 -29.42 30.14
CA ILE A 811 11.11 -29.57 30.94
C ILE A 811 10.51 -28.19 31.25
N ARG A 812 11.30 -27.26 31.78
CA ARG A 812 10.85 -25.88 32.09
C ARG A 812 10.26 -25.16 30.87
N ASP A 813 10.91 -25.31 29.71
CA ASP A 813 10.52 -24.63 28.48
C ASP A 813 9.21 -25.15 27.88
N ASN A 814 8.86 -26.41 28.15
CA ASN A 814 7.73 -27.09 27.51
C ASN A 814 6.58 -27.41 28.47
N MET A 815 6.78 -27.44 29.79
CA MET A 815 5.74 -27.81 30.74
C MET A 815 4.52 -26.89 30.70
N ASN A 816 4.67 -25.63 30.26
CA ASN A 816 3.56 -24.66 30.15
C ASN A 816 3.11 -24.42 28.69
N LYS A 817 3.52 -25.28 27.76
CA LYS A 817 3.18 -25.16 26.34
C LYS A 817 2.42 -26.38 25.89
N GLU A 818 1.30 -26.18 25.23
CA GLU A 818 0.68 -27.26 24.47
C GLU A 818 1.60 -27.67 23.32
N LEU A 819 1.86 -28.97 23.20
CA LEU A 819 2.75 -29.52 22.17
C LEU A 819 1.97 -29.87 20.90
N VAL A 820 2.68 -29.95 19.79
CA VAL A 820 2.11 -30.31 18.48
C VAL A 820 1.82 -31.82 18.43
N GLY A 821 2.65 -32.64 19.09
CA GLY A 821 2.52 -34.10 19.13
C GLY A 821 3.55 -34.83 18.25
N ASN A 822 4.32 -34.11 17.44
CA ASN A 822 5.36 -34.67 16.56
C ASN A 822 6.79 -34.32 17.00
N GLU A 823 6.97 -33.82 18.22
CA GLU A 823 8.28 -33.50 18.78
C GLU A 823 9.17 -34.75 18.84
N SER A 824 10.46 -34.58 18.51
CA SER A 824 11.42 -35.68 18.51
C SER A 824 11.49 -36.35 19.88
N GLY A 825 11.14 -37.65 19.89
CA GLY A 825 11.16 -38.51 21.08
C GLY A 825 9.88 -38.50 21.92
N LEU A 826 8.86 -37.72 21.54
CA LEU A 826 7.52 -37.80 22.15
C LEU A 826 6.80 -39.02 21.58
N VAL A 827 6.33 -39.91 22.46
CA VAL A 827 5.80 -41.23 22.06
C VAL A 827 4.39 -41.49 22.56
N GLY A 828 3.91 -40.74 23.55
CA GLY A 828 2.51 -40.67 23.93
C GLY A 828 2.20 -39.28 24.47
N TYR A 829 1.08 -38.70 24.04
CA TYR A 829 0.66 -37.38 24.47
C TYR A 829 -0.86 -37.26 24.58
N TRP A 830 -1.38 -37.27 25.82
CA TRP A 830 -2.81 -37.09 26.10
C TRP A 830 -3.06 -35.71 26.69
N LYS A 831 -3.68 -34.85 25.88
CA LYS A 831 -4.02 -33.47 26.24
C LYS A 831 -5.25 -33.35 27.14
N PHE A 832 -6.13 -34.34 27.11
CA PHE A 832 -7.44 -34.33 27.75
C PHE A 832 -8.33 -33.14 27.39
N ASN A 833 -8.15 -32.56 26.20
CA ASN A 833 -8.93 -31.43 25.70
C ASN A 833 -10.22 -31.81 24.95
N GLU A 834 -10.56 -33.10 24.88
CA GLU A 834 -11.75 -33.59 24.18
C GLU A 834 -13.05 -33.16 24.86
N GLY A 835 -13.05 -33.08 26.20
CA GLY A 835 -14.16 -32.57 27.00
C GLY A 835 -15.43 -33.42 27.04
N SER A 836 -15.48 -34.52 26.29
CA SER A 836 -16.60 -35.47 26.25
C SER A 836 -16.17 -36.80 25.63
N GLY A 837 -16.99 -37.85 25.82
CA GLY A 837 -16.72 -39.19 25.29
C GLY A 837 -15.91 -40.08 26.24
N ALA A 838 -15.63 -41.31 25.80
CA ALA A 838 -14.98 -42.36 26.58
C ALA A 838 -13.55 -42.70 26.08
N THR A 839 -12.96 -41.83 25.25
CA THR A 839 -11.64 -42.04 24.66
C THR A 839 -10.79 -40.79 24.87
N ALA A 840 -9.60 -40.97 25.42
CA ALA A 840 -8.55 -39.97 25.45
C ALA A 840 -7.63 -40.19 24.25
N TYR A 841 -7.55 -39.22 23.34
CA TYR A 841 -6.75 -39.38 22.13
C TYR A 841 -5.28 -39.08 22.41
N ASP A 842 -4.41 -39.95 21.89
CA ASP A 842 -2.98 -39.69 21.83
C ASP A 842 -2.72 -38.78 20.62
N SER A 843 -2.20 -37.57 20.89
CA SER A 843 -1.89 -36.56 19.88
C SER A 843 -0.61 -36.87 19.09
N THR A 844 0.12 -37.95 19.43
CA THR A 844 1.28 -38.39 18.65
C THR A 844 0.88 -39.27 17.45
N PRO A 845 1.74 -39.40 16.43
CA PRO A 845 1.52 -40.34 15.32
C PRO A 845 1.39 -41.82 15.74
N ASN A 846 1.73 -42.18 16.99
CA ASN A 846 1.62 -43.56 17.48
C ASN A 846 0.18 -43.96 17.84
N ALA A 847 -0.71 -42.97 18.01
CA ALA A 847 -2.14 -43.15 18.28
C ALA A 847 -2.41 -44.15 19.43
N ASN A 848 -1.65 -44.08 20.52
CA ASN A 848 -1.86 -44.89 21.74
C ASN A 848 -3.11 -44.41 22.51
N ASN A 849 -4.26 -44.31 21.84
CA ASN A 849 -5.48 -43.78 22.43
C ASN A 849 -5.87 -44.58 23.68
N GLY A 850 -6.29 -43.86 24.72
CA GLY A 850 -6.69 -44.40 26.00
C GLY A 850 -8.20 -44.61 26.10
N ALA A 851 -8.63 -45.76 26.62
CA ALA A 851 -10.03 -46.00 27.00
C ALA A 851 -10.28 -45.49 28.42
N ILE A 852 -11.22 -44.56 28.59
CA ILE A 852 -11.56 -43.96 29.88
C ILE A 852 -12.53 -44.89 30.63
N ASN A 853 -12.19 -45.27 31.86
CA ASN A 853 -13.00 -46.10 32.74
C ASN A 853 -13.25 -45.34 34.04
N GLY A 854 -14.51 -44.97 34.32
CA GLY A 854 -14.93 -44.27 35.54
C GLY A 854 -14.66 -42.76 35.54
N ALA A 855 -13.44 -42.34 35.12
CA ALA A 855 -13.03 -40.94 35.18
C ALA A 855 -13.96 -39.99 34.39
N SER A 856 -14.14 -38.79 34.91
CA SER A 856 -15.04 -37.77 34.34
C SER A 856 -14.28 -36.55 33.82
N TRP A 857 -14.84 -35.88 32.81
CA TRP A 857 -14.27 -34.64 32.28
C TRP A 857 -14.42 -33.49 33.28
N ALA A 858 -13.34 -32.74 33.49
CA ALA A 858 -13.30 -31.56 34.34
C ALA A 858 -12.65 -30.39 33.60
N ASP A 859 -12.74 -29.20 34.18
CA ASP A 859 -12.00 -28.04 33.67
C ASP A 859 -10.51 -28.20 34.00
N GLY A 860 -9.68 -28.03 32.96
CA GLY A 860 -8.22 -28.19 33.05
C GLY A 860 -7.52 -26.95 33.63
N LEU A 861 -6.24 -26.83 33.33
CA LEU A 861 -5.38 -25.76 33.84
C LEU A 861 -5.76 -24.36 33.28
N VAL A 862 -6.67 -23.63 33.93
CA VAL A 862 -7.14 -22.30 33.50
C VAL A 862 -6.00 -21.30 33.26
N ALA A 863 -6.11 -20.52 32.18
CA ALA A 863 -5.18 -19.45 31.87
C ALA A 863 -5.15 -18.40 32.99
N SER A 864 -3.97 -18.20 33.57
CA SER A 864 -3.74 -17.12 34.53
C SER A 864 -2.87 -16.07 33.86
N TYR A 865 -3.27 -14.81 33.86
CA TYR A 865 -2.47 -13.67 33.41
C TYR A 865 -1.58 -13.16 34.54
N LYS A 866 -0.40 -12.65 34.18
CA LYS A 866 0.46 -11.91 35.10
C LYS A 866 -0.26 -10.64 35.57
N SER A 867 0.03 -10.18 36.79
CA SER A 867 -0.51 -8.92 37.29
C SER A 867 0.46 -8.26 38.29
N PRO A 868 0.87 -7.00 38.07
CA PRO A 868 0.70 -6.17 36.87
C PRO A 868 1.71 -6.53 35.77
N GLY A 869 1.55 -5.92 34.58
CA GLY A 869 2.54 -5.94 33.51
C GLY A 869 2.71 -4.55 32.90
N THR A 870 3.91 -4.25 32.40
CA THR A 870 4.26 -2.91 31.89
C THR A 870 5.04 -2.97 30.59
N ARG A 871 4.78 -2.01 29.71
CA ARG A 871 5.65 -1.67 28.59
C ARG A 871 6.20 -0.26 28.78
N GLU A 872 7.45 -0.04 28.41
CA GLU A 872 8.06 1.29 28.36
C GLU A 872 8.70 1.56 26.99
N LYS A 873 8.41 2.71 26.41
CA LYS A 873 8.97 3.17 25.13
C LYS A 873 9.48 4.59 25.23
N ILE A 874 10.61 4.87 24.57
CA ILE A 874 11.13 6.22 24.39
C ILE A 874 10.81 6.67 22.97
N VAL A 875 10.18 7.84 22.86
CA VAL A 875 9.88 8.52 21.59
C VAL A 875 10.67 9.82 21.53
N ASP A 876 11.31 10.06 20.39
CA ASP A 876 12.08 11.28 20.15
C ASP A 876 11.16 12.43 19.72
N LEU A 877 11.16 13.51 20.52
CA LEU A 877 10.39 14.73 20.29
C LEU A 877 11.28 15.90 19.81
N THR A 878 12.56 15.67 19.56
CA THR A 878 13.53 16.69 19.14
C THR A 878 12.99 17.52 17.98
N GLY A 879 12.88 18.83 18.20
CA GLY A 879 12.42 19.80 17.20
C GLY A 879 10.90 19.92 17.05
N ALA A 880 10.11 19.19 17.84
CA ALA A 880 8.67 19.42 17.90
C ALA A 880 8.37 20.81 18.48
N ASN A 881 7.24 21.38 18.09
CA ASN A 881 6.78 22.67 18.61
C ASN A 881 5.35 22.48 19.14
N PRO A 882 5.10 22.66 20.45
CA PRO A 882 3.80 22.43 21.08
C PRO A 882 2.92 23.69 21.16
N ALA A 883 3.25 24.78 20.46
CA ALA A 883 2.57 26.07 20.58
C ALA A 883 1.04 26.03 20.39
N ALA A 884 0.51 25.01 19.72
CA ALA A 884 -0.94 24.80 19.56
C ALA A 884 -1.52 23.66 20.38
N GLY A 885 -0.75 23.17 21.35
CA GLY A 885 -1.15 22.13 22.28
C GLY A 885 -0.66 20.75 21.86
N THR A 886 -1.07 19.77 22.65
CA THR A 886 -0.79 18.36 22.45
C THR A 886 -2.05 17.55 22.68
N LYS A 887 -2.10 16.33 22.17
CA LYS A 887 -3.15 15.36 22.48
C LYS A 887 -2.57 13.95 22.48
N ILE A 888 -2.94 13.15 23.46
CA ILE A 888 -2.64 11.72 23.54
C ILE A 888 -3.95 10.94 23.64
N GLU A 889 -4.08 9.87 22.88
CA GLU A 889 -5.29 9.06 22.82
C GLU A 889 -4.99 7.60 22.52
N TRP A 890 -5.84 6.72 23.05
CA TRP A 890 -5.73 5.28 22.86
C TRP A 890 -7.10 4.63 22.87
N SER A 891 -7.20 3.48 22.20
CA SER A 891 -8.34 2.58 22.29
C SER A 891 -7.98 1.35 23.12
N LYS A 892 -8.90 0.91 23.98
CA LYS A 892 -8.67 -0.20 24.91
C LYS A 892 -9.93 -0.99 25.16
N THR A 893 -9.75 -2.26 25.54
CA THR A 893 -10.79 -3.09 26.14
C THR A 893 -10.44 -3.32 27.60
N THR A 894 -11.31 -2.90 28.51
CA THR A 894 -11.15 -3.09 29.96
C THR A 894 -12.34 -3.87 30.51
N PRO A 895 -12.26 -5.22 30.53
CA PRO A 895 -13.21 -6.04 31.27
C PRO A 895 -13.26 -5.62 32.76
N ALA A 896 -14.32 -6.01 33.47
CA ALA A 896 -14.42 -5.78 34.92
C ALA A 896 -13.15 -6.29 35.62
N ASN A 897 -12.73 -5.66 36.72
CA ASN A 897 -11.52 -6.06 37.47
C ASN A 897 -10.17 -5.89 36.75
N THR A 898 -10.15 -5.24 35.58
CA THR A 898 -8.91 -4.92 34.84
C THR A 898 -8.70 -3.41 34.72
N THR A 899 -7.44 -2.98 34.54
CA THR A 899 -7.11 -1.57 34.26
C THR A 899 -6.04 -1.45 33.19
N VAL A 900 -6.12 -0.35 32.44
CA VAL A 900 -5.07 0.12 31.52
C VAL A 900 -4.76 1.56 31.90
N LYS A 901 -3.50 1.81 32.24
CA LYS A 901 -2.94 3.12 32.60
C LYS A 901 -1.85 3.49 31.62
N VAL A 902 -1.86 4.73 31.13
CA VAL A 902 -0.79 5.29 30.29
C VAL A 902 -0.17 6.44 31.07
N GLU A 903 1.14 6.39 31.25
CA GLU A 903 1.92 7.41 31.96
C GLU A 903 3.00 7.95 31.04
N THR A 904 3.34 9.22 31.22
CA THR A 904 4.36 9.89 30.41
C THR A 904 5.39 10.59 31.30
N ALA A 905 6.64 10.65 30.85
CA ALA A 905 7.70 11.41 31.49
C ALA A 905 8.53 12.12 30.42
N LEU A 906 8.58 13.45 30.50
CA LEU A 906 9.34 14.29 29.58
C LEU A 906 10.80 14.41 30.03
N SER A 907 11.71 14.37 29.07
CA SER A 907 13.10 14.82 29.18
C SER A 907 13.31 15.96 28.17
N THR A 908 13.96 17.04 28.59
CA THR A 908 14.34 18.18 27.73
C THR A 908 15.85 18.25 27.46
N ASP A 909 16.61 17.25 27.94
CA ASP A 909 18.08 17.19 27.90
C ASP A 909 18.62 16.01 27.08
N GLY A 910 17.86 15.58 26.07
CA GLY A 910 18.24 14.48 25.17
C GLY A 910 18.07 13.09 25.77
N GLY A 911 17.35 12.95 26.90
CA GLY A 911 17.10 11.69 27.60
C GLY A 911 18.08 11.39 28.73
N SER A 912 18.85 12.38 29.19
CA SER A 912 19.81 12.20 30.29
C SER A 912 19.08 12.18 31.64
N THR A 913 18.08 13.06 31.81
CA THR A 913 17.19 13.10 32.97
C THR A 913 15.74 13.13 32.52
N TYR A 914 14.88 12.44 33.27
CA TYR A 914 13.44 12.39 33.03
C TYR A 914 12.70 12.92 34.26
N GLY A 915 11.60 13.63 34.02
CA GLY A 915 10.64 13.96 35.07
C GLY A 915 9.99 12.71 35.69
N ALA A 916 9.17 12.92 36.73
CA ALA A 916 8.34 11.87 37.27
C ALA A 916 7.27 11.45 36.26
N TYR A 917 6.91 10.16 36.25
CA TYR A 917 5.77 9.68 35.47
C TYR A 917 4.48 10.36 35.93
N ALA A 918 3.78 10.96 34.97
CA ALA A 918 2.45 11.53 35.16
C ALA A 918 1.43 10.75 34.33
N GLU A 919 0.31 10.40 34.94
CA GLU A 919 -0.78 9.70 34.26
C GLU A 919 -1.42 10.61 33.21
N ALA A 920 -1.51 10.10 31.98
CA ALA A 920 -2.21 10.75 30.89
C ALA A 920 -3.70 10.39 30.92
N THR A 921 -4.52 11.26 30.35
CA THR A 921 -5.94 11.00 30.13
C THR A 921 -6.20 10.95 28.62
N SER A 922 -6.78 9.85 28.12
CA SER A 922 -7.07 9.69 26.70
C SER A 922 -7.96 10.83 26.19
N GLY A 923 -7.56 11.46 25.09
CA GLY A 923 -8.23 12.62 24.50
C GLY A 923 -7.74 13.98 25.02
N ASN A 924 -6.92 14.02 26.08
CA ASN A 924 -6.37 15.26 26.64
C ASN A 924 -4.92 15.49 26.20
N GLY A 925 -4.35 16.63 26.61
CA GLY A 925 -2.94 16.96 26.35
C GLY A 925 -1.95 16.05 27.08
N ILE A 926 -0.74 15.95 26.55
CA ILE A 926 0.37 15.18 27.11
C ILE A 926 0.82 15.87 28.41
N PRO A 927 0.79 15.16 29.56
CA PRO A 927 1.26 15.71 30.83
C PRO A 927 2.71 16.22 30.74
N GLY A 928 2.94 17.44 31.25
CA GLY A 928 4.27 18.05 31.29
C GLY A 928 4.72 18.73 29.99
N ILE A 929 3.91 18.76 28.93
CA ILE A 929 4.16 19.55 27.71
C ILE A 929 3.11 20.66 27.59
N ALA A 930 3.52 21.88 27.94
CA ALA A 930 2.75 23.10 27.73
C ALA A 930 3.08 23.74 26.37
N SER A 931 2.32 24.76 25.97
CA SER A 931 2.49 25.41 24.66
C SER A 931 3.82 26.14 24.49
N ASP A 932 4.49 26.48 25.58
CA ASP A 932 5.79 27.16 25.62
C ASP A 932 6.96 26.22 26.00
N THR A 933 6.71 24.92 26.09
CA THR A 933 7.76 23.95 26.44
C THR A 933 8.78 23.80 25.31
N ASP A 934 10.07 23.97 25.64
CA ASP A 934 11.18 23.77 24.70
C ASP A 934 11.41 22.27 24.44
N LEU A 935 11.13 21.84 23.22
CA LEU A 935 11.33 20.46 22.75
C LEU A 935 12.50 20.31 21.76
N SER A 936 13.40 21.31 21.69
CA SER A 936 14.54 21.30 20.75
C SER A 936 15.49 20.10 20.92
N ASN A 937 15.52 19.49 22.11
CA ASN A 937 16.27 18.27 22.42
C ASN A 937 15.48 17.36 23.37
N ALA A 938 14.18 17.18 23.12
CA ALA A 938 13.30 16.47 24.04
C ALA A 938 13.06 15.00 23.67
N LYS A 939 12.89 14.16 24.70
CA LYS A 939 12.44 12.77 24.57
C LYS A 939 11.27 12.50 25.52
N LEU A 940 10.29 11.76 25.05
CA LEU A 940 9.14 11.34 25.84
C LEU A 940 9.25 9.86 26.18
N LYS A 941 9.26 9.53 27.46
CA LYS A 941 9.00 8.17 27.93
C LYS A 941 7.50 7.96 28.05
N ILE A 942 7.02 6.88 27.48
CA ILE A 942 5.64 6.42 27.60
C ILE A 942 5.69 5.07 28.30
N LYS A 943 4.85 4.92 29.33
CA LYS A 943 4.71 3.70 30.10
C LYS A 943 3.27 3.25 30.07
N GLU A 944 3.02 2.09 29.48
CA GLU A 944 1.71 1.46 29.48
C GLU A 944 1.68 0.38 30.57
N THR A 945 0.79 0.52 31.55
CA THR A 945 0.60 -0.47 32.62
C THR A 945 -0.75 -1.13 32.45
N LEU A 946 -0.73 -2.45 32.29
CA LEU A 946 -1.90 -3.30 32.30
C LEU A 946 -1.96 -4.01 33.67
N SER A 947 -3.14 -4.12 34.26
CA SER A 947 -3.30 -4.90 35.49
C SER A 947 -4.65 -5.58 35.55
N THR A 948 -4.72 -6.67 36.33
CA THR A 948 -5.95 -7.39 36.62
C THR A 948 -5.98 -7.86 38.07
N THR A 949 -7.12 -7.74 38.75
CA THR A 949 -7.35 -8.42 40.04
C THR A 949 -8.00 -9.79 39.87
N ASP A 950 -8.47 -10.11 38.67
CA ASP A 950 -8.93 -11.43 38.27
C ASP A 950 -7.97 -12.01 37.25
N THR A 951 -7.13 -12.94 37.69
CA THR A 951 -6.08 -13.53 36.84
C THR A 951 -6.63 -14.31 35.64
N SER A 952 -7.93 -14.55 35.53
CA SER A 952 -8.53 -15.23 34.36
C SER A 952 -8.79 -14.30 33.16
N ILE A 953 -8.66 -12.99 33.34
CA ILE A 953 -8.98 -11.98 32.32
C ILE A 953 -7.84 -10.98 32.16
N THR A 954 -7.61 -10.52 30.92
CA THR A 954 -6.63 -9.49 30.60
C THR A 954 -7.32 -8.26 30.01
N PRO A 955 -6.89 -7.04 30.38
CA PRO A 955 -7.19 -5.86 29.56
C PRO A 955 -6.41 -5.92 28.25
N LYS A 956 -6.85 -5.14 27.26
CA LYS A 956 -6.17 -4.96 25.98
C LYS A 956 -6.00 -3.49 25.65
N LEU A 957 -4.83 -3.10 25.16
CA LEU A 957 -4.58 -1.81 24.54
C LEU A 957 -4.41 -2.04 23.04
N HIS A 958 -5.34 -1.51 22.24
CA HIS A 958 -5.42 -1.76 20.79
C HIS A 958 -4.62 -0.74 19.98
N SER A 959 -4.54 0.49 20.49
CA SER A 959 -3.76 1.54 19.86
C SER A 959 -3.31 2.57 20.88
N LEU A 960 -2.20 3.25 20.62
CA LEU A 960 -1.80 4.46 21.33
C LEU A 960 -1.28 5.46 20.31
N SER A 961 -1.73 6.70 20.41
CA SER A 961 -1.29 7.76 19.51
C SER A 961 -1.18 9.09 20.25
N PHE A 962 -0.30 9.96 19.77
CA PHE A 962 -0.27 11.34 20.20
C PHE A 962 0.11 12.26 19.06
N THR A 963 -0.30 13.52 19.18
CA THR A 963 0.04 14.60 18.25
C THR A 963 0.45 15.85 19.01
N ILE A 964 1.46 16.56 18.49
CA ILE A 964 1.96 17.85 18.96
C ILE A 964 1.78 18.85 17.82
N TRP A 965 1.22 20.03 18.10
CA TRP A 965 0.89 21.03 17.08
C TRP A 965 1.66 22.34 17.24
N GLU A 966 2.15 22.91 16.12
CA GLU A 966 3.03 24.10 16.12
C GLU A 966 2.34 25.46 15.96
N LYS A 967 1.06 25.53 15.56
CA LYS A 967 0.38 26.82 15.31
C LYS A 967 -1.13 26.75 15.55
N GLN A 968 -1.67 27.70 16.30
CA GLN A 968 -3.11 27.81 16.58
C GLN A 968 -3.83 28.38 15.36
N ALA A 969 -5.04 27.88 15.10
CA ALA A 969 -5.94 28.47 14.11
C ALA A 969 -6.11 29.96 14.39
N THR A 970 -5.78 30.82 13.42
CA THR A 970 -5.92 32.27 13.55
C THR A 970 -7.14 32.70 12.74
N THR A 971 -8.18 33.24 13.39
CA THR A 971 -9.32 33.87 12.70
C THR A 971 -8.83 35.14 11.99
N VAL A 972 -8.88 35.16 10.67
CA VAL A 972 -8.31 36.27 9.87
C VAL A 972 -9.30 37.43 9.66
N TYR A 973 -10.62 37.17 9.72
CA TYR A 973 -11.65 38.21 9.55
C TYR A 973 -12.59 38.26 10.76
N GLY A 974 -12.70 39.43 11.39
CA GLY A 974 -13.42 39.65 12.65
C GLY A 974 -14.75 40.40 12.51
N PRO A 975 -15.48 40.60 13.62
CA PRO A 975 -16.91 40.98 13.68
C PRO A 975 -17.28 42.40 13.17
N ASN A 976 -16.33 43.16 12.61
CA ASN A 976 -16.52 44.60 12.36
C ASN A 976 -16.19 45.09 10.94
N LYS A 977 -16.01 44.21 9.94
CA LYS A 977 -15.87 44.65 8.54
C LYS A 977 -16.63 43.72 7.59
N SER A 978 -17.72 44.27 7.04
CA SER A 978 -18.52 43.79 5.90
C SER A 978 -19.07 42.37 6.01
N THR A 979 -20.34 42.27 6.41
CA THR A 979 -21.22 41.17 5.98
C THR A 979 -21.11 41.01 4.47
N LEU A 980 -20.72 39.82 3.98
CA LEU A 980 -20.72 39.54 2.54
C LEU A 980 -22.13 39.83 1.99
N THR A 981 -22.22 40.72 1.00
CA THR A 981 -23.46 40.88 0.23
C THR A 981 -23.40 40.00 -1.01
N ALA A 982 -24.51 39.80 -1.71
CA ALA A 982 -24.70 38.75 -2.72
C ALA A 982 -23.74 38.77 -3.95
N TRP A 983 -22.76 39.69 -4.00
CA TRP A 983 -21.92 39.98 -5.16
C TRP A 983 -20.41 40.04 -4.89
N ASP A 984 -19.95 39.59 -3.72
CA ASP A 984 -18.53 39.69 -3.37
C ASP A 984 -17.68 38.59 -4.02
N SER A 985 -16.47 38.94 -4.50
CA SER A 985 -15.51 38.02 -5.13
C SER A 985 -14.57 37.42 -4.10
N MET A 986 -14.32 36.11 -4.17
CA MET A 986 -13.34 35.40 -3.34
C MET A 986 -12.36 34.63 -4.25
N ALA A 987 -11.06 34.83 -4.05
CA ALA A 987 -10.02 34.18 -4.84
C ALA A 987 -8.86 33.69 -3.95
N LEU A 988 -8.28 32.55 -4.28
CA LEU A 988 -7.06 32.04 -3.64
C LEU A 988 -5.84 32.38 -4.51
N ALA A 989 -5.00 33.30 -4.03
CA ALA A 989 -3.79 33.74 -4.68
C ALA A 989 -2.55 33.02 -4.11
N TRP A 990 -1.90 32.20 -4.94
CA TRP A 990 -0.60 31.62 -4.61
C TRP A 990 0.50 32.69 -4.73
N LYS A 991 1.16 33.02 -3.63
CA LYS A 991 2.38 33.85 -3.59
C LYS A 991 3.60 32.97 -3.37
N SER A 992 4.78 33.56 -3.59
CA SER A 992 6.06 32.86 -3.47
C SER A 992 6.34 32.25 -2.09
N ASP A 993 5.71 32.79 -1.05
CA ASP A 993 5.94 32.44 0.36
C ASP A 993 4.69 31.92 1.09
N ARG A 994 3.49 32.14 0.54
CA ARG A 994 2.22 31.73 1.17
C ARG A 994 1.06 31.64 0.19
N LEU A 995 0.02 30.91 0.58
CA LEU A 995 -1.29 30.97 -0.05
C LEU A 995 -2.13 32.07 0.63
N SER A 996 -2.61 33.04 -0.14
CA SER A 996 -3.40 34.18 0.35
C SER A 996 -4.85 34.10 -0.15
N LEU A 997 -5.83 34.43 0.69
CA LEU A 997 -7.22 34.64 0.24
C LEU A 997 -7.41 36.14 -0.08
N VAL A 998 -7.99 36.44 -1.23
CA VAL A 998 -8.34 37.80 -1.66
C VAL A 998 -9.85 37.89 -1.71
N VAL A 999 -10.43 38.85 -0.98
CA VAL A 999 -11.87 39.13 -0.97
C VAL A 999 -12.07 40.55 -1.51
N ASN A 1000 -12.86 40.72 -2.57
CA ASN A 1000 -13.11 42.02 -3.21
C ASN A 1000 -11.82 42.81 -3.45
N ASP A 1001 -10.84 42.16 -4.09
CA ASP A 1001 -9.54 42.73 -4.46
C ASP A 1001 -8.65 43.18 -3.28
N THR A 1002 -9.01 42.79 -2.04
CA THR A 1002 -8.20 43.05 -0.83
C THR A 1002 -7.71 41.73 -0.25
N GLU A 1003 -6.40 41.64 0.02
CA GLU A 1003 -5.79 40.47 0.66
C GLU A 1003 -6.22 40.38 2.13
N ALA A 1004 -6.78 39.23 2.53
CA ALA A 1004 -7.23 38.95 3.89
C ALA A 1004 -6.06 38.65 4.85
#